data_AF-A0A1X7RV39-F1
#
_entry.id   AF-A0A1X7RV39-F1
#
_cell.length_a   1.000
_cell.length_b   1.000
_cell.length_c   1.000
_cell.angle_alpha   90.00
_cell.angle_beta   90.00
_cell.angle_gamma   90.00
#
_symmetry.space_group_name_H-M   'P 1'
#
loop_
_entity.id
_entity.type
_entity.pdbx_description
1 polymer ?
#
loop_
_entity_poly.entity_id
_entity_poly.type
_entity_poly.pdbx_seq_one_letter_code
_entity_poly.pdbx_strand_id
1 'polypeptide(L)'
;MASREASRPSSPGRRDSGSAPSSPTKDGLDKVELSDLDASPPQLPIESDLMQLARLGELRAIQKLFDSGRYTARSTDEQGITALHWAAINGHHALCHFLVQSGADVNAKGGDAQATPVLWASKKFNLQVISLLLTNGADPLIRDDQGYNLLHSATLDGNVYQLILLLYQSDIPVDVQDAQGHTSLMWAAYKGFPACIDVLLRFGADVHATDDMGFTSLHWALVKGNYLCIQKLIEAGSDRFAKSKPTEGETEGDTPSMTASKMKSDRQWRKALLESGYDEHGCPQKFPIPMVHDRRLFFQRFFFLWPFALGGLQLHMLAYLNVWVSVPGVLIVGYGLQFAVQKLLRWAPSDMNSMHKTPFLAGVFAATLFWVAVRFIFKIFPNTLFSNFFLTVAFTTCMCLTTYFYTMTMTADPGFIPKGASRGQTKKTIDELVEHNAFNEAQFCTTCMIRKPLRSKHCRRCGRCVAREDHHCPWVDNCIAVNNHKHFILYILSMVAGIALLIRLFFAYLTILPAPTKPICTFLNPELCAEFEKDPLTLVTTAWASVQLTWTVMLVFVQFFQVARNLTTFESMRNTDQVGPILSAITTGTMSMDDAQVTGPAAGSSHKHAHRKKEGCLARWSKLLGIDTFLTIAFQGYNGAKDSRSPSRTPRRKQNPFSRGVVRNCQDFWCDGPVFGRKVGNEGLVGGERVDYGGLYDVPGGGARGWRGYEAVPALAEAGRPFAMLWKKQSSEEASKPNNASTSPPPPSRPGKQPWTNTSVALTVVVSVTASWAALRFYKRFLRRIPNISHLHPDALRTRSLYGYVTRVGDGDNFRFFHTPLGIFAGWGWLPSRRVQDLGKKELQDQTLHVRIAGVDAPECAHFGRPAQPYSAEALEWLKGTVEGRYVRVYPLRKDQYERVVGKVVSRWVRKDLGTAMIKTGCATVYEAKFGSEFAGLEEVYRKEEEKARAGGKGMWKAPGLVGRILGGKGEVRESPREYKNRMKAEDMAK
;
A
#
# COMPACT_ATOMS: atom_id res chain seq x y z
N MET A 1 78.24 18.74 -39.60
CA MET A 1 77.89 19.48 -40.84
C MET A 1 76.55 18.95 -41.32
N ALA A 2 75.49 19.68 -41.69
CA ALA A 2 75.08 21.09 -41.50
C ALA A 2 73.60 21.19 -42.00
N SER A 3 72.71 22.08 -41.58
CA SER A 3 72.62 22.98 -40.40
C SER A 3 71.24 23.69 -40.38
N ARG A 4 70.76 24.15 -39.21
CA ARG A 4 69.51 24.95 -38.97
C ARG A 4 68.20 24.12 -39.04
N GLU A 5 67.11 24.50 -38.38
CA GLU A 5 66.74 25.79 -37.77
C GLU A 5 65.88 25.62 -36.50
N ALA A 6 65.76 26.66 -35.65
CA ALA A 6 65.08 26.55 -34.33
C ALA A 6 64.28 27.80 -33.93
N SER A 7 63.06 27.60 -33.39
CA SER A 7 62.27 28.51 -32.52
C SER A 7 60.87 27.89 -32.29
N ARG A 8 60.21 27.89 -31.11
CA ARG A 8 60.48 28.29 -29.71
C ARG A 8 59.68 27.33 -28.79
N PRO A 9 60.11 27.02 -27.56
CA PRO A 9 59.31 26.27 -26.58
C PRO A 9 58.63 27.17 -25.53
N SER A 10 57.47 26.74 -25.01
CA SER A 10 56.88 27.27 -23.77
C SER A 10 56.22 26.16 -22.95
N SER A 11 56.97 25.63 -21.98
CA SER A 11 56.48 24.80 -20.86
C SER A 11 56.13 25.71 -19.66
N PRO A 12 55.85 25.21 -18.44
CA PRO A 12 55.27 23.93 -18.01
C PRO A 12 54.03 24.14 -17.08
N GLY A 13 53.35 23.06 -16.66
CA GLY A 13 52.19 23.17 -15.75
C GLY A 13 51.87 21.89 -14.98
N ARG A 14 52.19 21.95 -13.68
CA ARG A 14 51.94 21.00 -12.57
C ARG A 14 50.56 20.34 -12.53
N ARG A 15 50.51 19.11 -12.00
CA ARG A 15 49.30 18.51 -11.41
C ARG A 15 49.28 18.81 -9.92
N ASP A 16 48.21 19.42 -9.44
CA ASP A 16 47.94 19.58 -8.00
C ASP A 16 47.14 18.40 -7.45
N SER A 17 47.19 18.25 -6.13
CA SER A 17 46.58 17.16 -5.37
C SER A 17 45.16 17.47 -4.90
N GLY A 18 44.27 16.47 -4.99
CA GLY A 18 43.18 16.28 -4.02
C GLY A 18 41.83 16.94 -4.32
N SER A 19 40.90 16.16 -4.87
CA SER A 19 39.46 16.29 -4.58
C SER A 19 38.78 14.92 -4.78
N ALA A 20 37.82 14.59 -3.91
CA ALA A 20 37.12 13.31 -3.96
C ALA A 20 36.06 13.30 -5.08
N PRO A 21 35.93 12.23 -5.89
CA PRO A 21 34.93 12.17 -6.94
C PRO A 21 33.53 12.00 -6.37
N SER A 22 32.60 12.77 -6.92
CA SER A 22 31.17 12.71 -6.58
C SER A 22 30.53 11.39 -7.05
N SER A 23 29.67 10.81 -6.21
CA SER A 23 28.94 9.58 -6.53
C SER A 23 28.05 9.76 -7.78
N PRO A 24 27.98 8.81 -8.73
CA PRO A 24 27.22 8.97 -9.96
C PRO A 24 25.72 9.18 -9.71
N THR A 25 25.13 10.12 -10.44
CA THR A 25 23.67 10.24 -10.52
C THR A 25 23.07 9.03 -11.22
N LYS A 26 21.82 8.69 -10.89
CA LYS A 26 21.14 7.50 -11.42
C LYS A 26 20.95 7.51 -12.95
N ASP A 27 21.08 8.67 -13.58
CA ASP A 27 21.01 8.86 -15.03
C ASP A 27 22.36 8.61 -15.75
N GLY A 28 23.44 8.31 -15.02
CA GLY A 28 24.80 8.10 -15.55
C GLY A 28 25.19 6.64 -15.81
N LEU A 29 24.38 5.66 -15.38
CA LEU A 29 24.61 4.22 -15.59
C LEU A 29 23.55 3.57 -16.50
N ASP A 30 22.39 4.21 -16.69
CA ASP A 30 21.40 3.83 -17.71
C ASP A 30 21.83 4.27 -19.14
N LYS A 31 23.00 4.92 -19.28
CA LYS A 31 23.68 5.26 -20.54
C LYS A 31 24.96 4.44 -20.79
N VAL A 32 24.90 3.14 -20.51
CA VAL A 32 25.37 2.18 -21.53
C VAL A 32 24.15 1.81 -22.36
N GLU A 33 23.68 2.78 -23.16
CA GLU A 33 22.67 2.47 -24.17
C GLU A 33 23.30 1.49 -25.18
N LEU A 34 22.53 0.51 -25.63
CA LEU A 34 22.93 -0.37 -26.75
C LEU A 34 23.16 0.39 -28.08
N SER A 35 22.95 1.71 -28.11
CA SER A 35 23.04 2.57 -29.31
C SER A 35 24.47 2.90 -29.73
N ASP A 36 25.45 2.84 -28.82
CA ASP A 36 26.86 3.12 -29.15
C ASP A 36 27.61 1.89 -29.71
N LEU A 37 26.94 0.73 -29.85
CA LEU A 37 27.51 -0.49 -30.43
C LEU A 37 27.41 -0.57 -31.97
N ASP A 38 26.67 0.32 -32.63
CA ASP A 38 26.57 0.35 -34.10
C ASP A 38 27.75 1.10 -34.78
N ALA A 39 28.73 1.60 -34.01
CA ALA A 39 29.84 2.41 -34.52
C ALA A 39 31.08 1.62 -34.99
N SER A 40 31.14 0.31 -34.78
CA SER A 40 32.25 -0.55 -35.21
C SER A 40 31.73 -1.88 -35.78
N PRO A 41 32.06 -2.26 -37.03
CA PRO A 41 31.67 -3.56 -37.56
C PRO A 41 32.37 -4.68 -36.77
N PRO A 42 31.74 -5.86 -36.63
CA PRO A 42 32.36 -6.99 -35.94
C PRO A 42 33.66 -7.39 -36.66
N GLN A 43 34.78 -7.34 -35.94
CA GLN A 43 36.12 -7.59 -36.50
C GLN A 43 36.31 -9.06 -36.94
N LEU A 44 35.48 -9.97 -36.43
CA LEU A 44 35.47 -11.39 -36.75
C LEU A 44 34.03 -11.84 -37.08
N PRO A 45 33.85 -12.87 -37.93
CA PRO A 45 32.56 -13.54 -38.09
C PRO A 45 32.04 -14.05 -36.74
N ILE A 46 30.73 -13.89 -36.48
CA ILE A 46 30.10 -14.22 -35.18
C ILE A 46 30.40 -15.66 -34.74
N GLU A 47 30.46 -16.61 -35.68
CA GLU A 47 30.78 -18.02 -35.40
C GLU A 47 32.21 -18.27 -34.89
N SER A 48 33.09 -17.27 -34.98
CA SER A 48 34.49 -17.31 -34.53
C SER A 48 34.80 -16.39 -33.35
N ASP A 49 33.86 -15.54 -32.94
CA ASP A 49 33.99 -14.65 -31.78
C ASP A 49 33.48 -15.34 -30.52
N LEU A 50 34.41 -15.80 -29.67
CA LEU A 50 34.13 -16.42 -28.39
C LEU A 50 33.22 -15.56 -27.48
N MET A 51 33.42 -14.24 -27.45
CA MET A 51 32.73 -13.35 -26.52
C MET A 51 31.32 -13.07 -26.98
N GLN A 52 31.11 -12.86 -28.27
CA GLN A 52 29.77 -12.70 -28.83
C GLN A 52 28.96 -14.00 -28.71
N LEU A 53 29.57 -15.18 -28.95
CA LEU A 53 28.91 -16.47 -28.71
C LEU A 53 28.58 -16.67 -27.23
N ALA A 54 29.47 -16.26 -26.31
CA ALA A 54 29.23 -16.37 -24.87
C ALA A 54 28.12 -15.43 -24.38
N ARG A 55 28.00 -14.24 -24.97
CA ARG A 55 26.90 -13.29 -24.76
C ARG A 55 25.57 -13.85 -25.26
N LEU A 56 25.57 -14.54 -26.39
CA LEU A 56 24.38 -15.21 -26.96
C LEU A 56 23.99 -16.50 -26.24
N GLY A 57 24.95 -17.19 -25.60
CA GLY A 57 24.72 -18.47 -24.91
C GLY A 57 24.93 -19.70 -25.79
N GLU A 58 25.61 -19.56 -26.92
CA GLU A 58 25.76 -20.59 -27.96
C GLU A 58 26.78 -21.68 -27.59
N LEU A 59 26.42 -22.49 -26.59
CA LEU A 59 27.24 -23.56 -26.00
C LEU A 59 27.90 -24.48 -27.04
N ARG A 60 27.16 -24.90 -28.07
CA ARG A 60 27.67 -25.81 -29.12
C ARG A 60 28.73 -25.17 -30.01
N ALA A 61 28.63 -23.86 -30.25
CA ALA A 61 29.62 -23.14 -31.05
C ALA A 61 30.91 -22.94 -30.24
N ILE A 62 30.78 -22.58 -28.96
CA ILE A 62 31.92 -22.43 -28.05
C ILE A 62 32.64 -23.76 -27.85
N GLN A 63 31.92 -24.87 -27.72
CA GLN A 63 32.53 -26.20 -27.63
C GLN A 63 33.38 -26.51 -28.86
N LYS A 64 32.87 -26.27 -30.09
CA LYS A 64 33.67 -26.41 -31.32
C LYS A 64 34.90 -25.50 -31.36
N LEU A 65 34.81 -24.28 -30.81
CA LEU A 65 35.97 -23.38 -30.72
C LEU A 65 37.05 -23.90 -29.76
N PHE A 66 36.66 -24.53 -28.64
CA PHE A 66 37.59 -25.20 -27.73
C PHE A 66 38.17 -26.48 -28.35
N ASP A 67 37.35 -27.29 -29.02
CA ASP A 67 37.80 -28.48 -29.76
C ASP A 67 38.82 -28.13 -30.87
N SER A 68 38.72 -26.92 -31.45
CA SER A 68 39.69 -26.42 -32.44
C SER A 68 41.03 -25.95 -31.85
N GLY A 69 41.17 -25.92 -30.52
CA GLY A 69 42.36 -25.44 -29.81
C GLY A 69 42.63 -23.93 -29.90
N ARG A 70 41.81 -23.16 -30.64
CA ARG A 70 41.99 -21.71 -30.82
C ARG A 70 41.72 -20.88 -29.57
N TYR A 71 40.82 -21.35 -28.73
CA TYR A 71 40.39 -20.68 -27.51
C TYR A 71 40.34 -21.67 -26.34
N THR A 72 40.48 -21.15 -25.12
CA THR A 72 40.30 -21.92 -23.89
C THR A 72 39.30 -21.22 -22.98
N ALA A 73 38.87 -21.89 -21.93
CA ALA A 73 37.96 -21.32 -20.93
C ALA A 73 38.56 -20.11 -20.16
N ARG A 74 39.87 -19.87 -20.27
CA ARG A 74 40.60 -18.73 -19.69
C ARG A 74 40.89 -17.60 -20.69
N SER A 75 40.48 -17.73 -21.95
CA SER A 75 40.65 -16.66 -22.93
C SER A 75 39.85 -15.42 -22.55
N THR A 76 40.46 -14.24 -22.71
CA THR A 76 39.90 -12.91 -22.43
C THR A 76 39.89 -12.03 -23.68
N ASP A 77 39.11 -10.95 -23.66
CA ASP A 77 39.24 -9.83 -24.58
C ASP A 77 40.29 -8.81 -24.07
N GLU A 78 40.42 -7.68 -24.78
CA GLU A 78 41.38 -6.60 -24.46
C GLU A 78 41.13 -5.97 -23.08
N GLN A 79 39.90 -6.06 -22.56
CA GLN A 79 39.48 -5.55 -21.26
C GLN A 79 39.59 -6.61 -20.14
N GLY A 80 40.18 -7.78 -20.43
CA GLY A 80 40.31 -8.88 -19.48
C GLY A 80 39.00 -9.64 -19.20
N ILE A 81 37.93 -9.39 -19.97
CA ILE A 81 36.63 -10.02 -19.76
C ILE A 81 36.69 -11.44 -20.34
N THR A 82 36.44 -12.45 -19.51
CA THR A 82 36.35 -13.85 -19.94
C THR A 82 34.96 -14.17 -20.51
N ALA A 83 34.86 -15.24 -21.30
CA ALA A 83 33.57 -15.80 -21.74
C ALA A 83 32.60 -16.07 -20.57
N LEU A 84 33.12 -16.38 -19.37
CA LEU A 84 32.31 -16.65 -18.18
C LEU A 84 31.58 -15.38 -17.69
N HIS A 85 32.16 -14.18 -17.82
CA HIS A 85 31.47 -12.93 -17.48
C HIS A 85 30.24 -12.70 -18.37
N TRP A 86 30.41 -12.87 -19.70
CA TRP A 86 29.32 -12.72 -20.67
C TRP A 86 28.22 -13.77 -20.50
N ALA A 87 28.59 -15.02 -20.21
CA ALA A 87 27.63 -16.06 -19.86
C ALA A 87 26.87 -15.73 -18.55
N ALA A 88 27.59 -15.21 -17.55
CA ALA A 88 27.07 -15.00 -16.21
C ALA A 88 26.08 -13.82 -16.10
N ILE A 89 26.36 -12.69 -16.76
CA ILE A 89 25.45 -11.53 -16.78
C ILE A 89 24.17 -11.81 -17.56
N ASN A 90 24.23 -12.63 -18.62
CA ASN A 90 23.06 -12.98 -19.43
C ASN A 90 22.26 -14.19 -18.88
N GLY A 91 22.73 -14.83 -17.80
CA GLY A 91 21.99 -15.90 -17.13
C GLY A 91 22.11 -17.26 -17.80
N HIS A 92 23.11 -17.46 -18.67
CA HIS A 92 23.31 -18.69 -19.45
C HIS A 92 23.89 -19.82 -18.58
N HIS A 93 23.08 -20.35 -17.66
CA HIS A 93 23.48 -21.31 -16.63
C HIS A 93 24.23 -22.53 -17.22
N ALA A 94 23.71 -23.16 -18.28
CA ALA A 94 24.34 -24.32 -18.91
C ALA A 94 25.72 -23.99 -19.52
N LEU A 95 25.89 -22.78 -20.08
CA LEU A 95 27.18 -22.33 -20.58
C LEU A 95 28.14 -22.00 -19.43
N CYS A 96 27.68 -21.36 -18.36
CA CYS A 96 28.49 -21.12 -17.17
C CYS A 96 29.03 -22.43 -16.60
N HIS A 97 28.18 -23.46 -16.50
CA HIS A 97 28.55 -24.79 -16.02
C HIS A 97 29.63 -25.44 -16.91
N PHE A 98 29.45 -25.41 -18.23
CA PHE A 98 30.44 -25.90 -19.19
C PHE A 98 31.78 -25.17 -19.10
N LEU A 99 31.77 -23.83 -19.03
CA LEU A 99 32.98 -23.01 -18.94
C LEU A 99 33.78 -23.29 -17.66
N VAL A 100 33.09 -23.41 -16.53
CA VAL A 100 33.69 -23.77 -15.24
C VAL A 100 34.30 -25.17 -15.29
N GLN A 101 33.57 -26.17 -15.82
CA GLN A 101 34.11 -27.52 -16.02
C GLN A 101 35.30 -27.56 -17.00
N SER A 102 35.35 -26.62 -17.93
CA SER A 102 36.46 -26.45 -18.89
C SER A 102 37.67 -25.68 -18.32
N GLY A 103 37.68 -25.37 -17.02
CA GLY A 103 38.80 -24.72 -16.33
C GLY A 103 38.82 -23.20 -16.39
N ALA A 104 37.67 -22.56 -16.64
CA ALA A 104 37.53 -21.10 -16.50
C ALA A 104 37.87 -20.67 -15.06
N ASP A 105 38.55 -19.54 -14.93
CA ASP A 105 38.75 -18.91 -13.63
C ASP A 105 37.45 -18.20 -13.18
N VAL A 106 36.83 -18.73 -12.13
CA VAL A 106 35.60 -18.21 -11.52
C VAL A 106 35.79 -16.86 -10.81
N ASN A 107 37.05 -16.51 -10.49
CA ASN A 107 37.44 -15.30 -9.77
C ASN A 107 38.22 -14.30 -10.64
N ALA A 108 38.34 -14.56 -11.95
CA ALA A 108 38.95 -13.63 -12.90
C ALA A 108 38.28 -12.25 -12.81
N LYS A 109 39.07 -11.18 -12.83
CA LYS A 109 38.56 -9.80 -12.90
C LYS A 109 38.61 -9.30 -14.33
N GLY A 110 37.52 -8.68 -14.79
CA GLY A 110 37.45 -8.11 -16.14
C GLY A 110 36.58 -6.86 -16.24
N GLY A 111 36.80 -6.12 -17.32
CA GLY A 111 36.10 -4.88 -17.65
C GLY A 111 36.55 -3.68 -16.80
N ASP A 112 35.96 -2.52 -17.08
CA ASP A 112 36.33 -1.25 -16.45
C ASP A 112 36.22 -1.30 -14.92
N ALA A 113 35.18 -1.97 -14.41
CA ALA A 113 34.93 -2.13 -12.98
C ALA A 113 35.81 -3.19 -12.28
N GLN A 114 36.69 -3.90 -12.99
CA GLN A 114 37.57 -4.94 -12.43
C GLN A 114 36.82 -5.94 -11.52
N ALA A 115 35.64 -6.34 -11.98
CA ALA A 115 34.68 -7.16 -11.25
C ALA A 115 34.72 -8.62 -11.73
N THR A 116 34.27 -9.55 -10.89
CA THR A 116 34.25 -11.00 -11.18
C THR A 116 32.96 -11.46 -11.87
N PRO A 117 32.91 -12.66 -12.49
CA PRO A 117 31.70 -13.18 -13.11
C PRO A 117 30.49 -13.26 -12.15
N VAL A 118 30.71 -13.53 -10.86
CA VAL A 118 29.63 -13.58 -9.87
C VAL A 118 29.06 -12.19 -9.54
N LEU A 119 29.89 -11.14 -9.55
CA LEU A 119 29.43 -9.75 -9.46
C LEU A 119 28.66 -9.31 -10.71
N TRP A 120 29.05 -9.81 -11.89
CA TRP A 120 28.30 -9.61 -13.14
C TRP A 120 26.93 -10.31 -13.11
N ALA A 121 26.85 -11.55 -12.60
CA ALA A 121 25.58 -12.26 -12.38
C ALA A 121 24.67 -11.57 -11.35
N SER A 122 25.26 -10.97 -10.31
CA SER A 122 24.56 -10.16 -9.29
C SER A 122 23.74 -9.04 -9.91
N LYS A 123 24.35 -8.23 -10.79
CA LYS A 123 23.72 -7.04 -11.40
C LYS A 123 22.48 -7.34 -12.27
N LYS A 124 22.23 -8.62 -12.60
CA LYS A 124 21.03 -9.09 -13.33
C LYS A 124 20.18 -10.08 -12.52
N PHE A 125 20.53 -10.33 -11.25
CA PHE A 125 19.83 -11.22 -10.33
C PHE A 125 19.74 -12.68 -10.81
N ASN A 126 20.75 -13.17 -11.51
CA ASN A 126 20.78 -14.54 -12.05
C ASN A 126 21.08 -15.55 -10.94
N LEU A 127 20.12 -15.77 -10.02
CA LEU A 127 20.32 -16.55 -8.78
C LEU A 127 20.88 -17.95 -9.03
N GLN A 128 20.48 -18.61 -10.12
CA GLN A 128 21.01 -19.92 -10.52
C GLN A 128 22.50 -19.89 -10.88
N VAL A 129 22.93 -18.83 -11.57
CA VAL A 129 24.35 -18.62 -11.93
C VAL A 129 25.16 -18.24 -10.70
N ILE A 130 24.62 -17.38 -9.83
CA ILE A 130 25.28 -16.99 -8.58
C ILE A 130 25.52 -18.23 -7.71
N SER A 131 24.49 -19.05 -7.50
CA SER A 131 24.61 -20.31 -6.74
C SER A 131 25.61 -21.28 -7.39
N LEU A 132 25.56 -21.46 -8.72
CA LEU A 132 26.51 -22.28 -9.46
C LEU A 132 27.96 -21.81 -9.25
N LEU A 133 28.24 -20.52 -9.42
CA LEU A 133 29.58 -19.96 -9.29
C LEU A 133 30.12 -20.08 -7.85
N LEU A 134 29.31 -19.76 -6.84
CA LEU A 134 29.69 -19.91 -5.43
C LEU A 134 30.00 -21.37 -5.08
N THR A 135 29.20 -22.31 -5.58
CA THR A 135 29.41 -23.75 -5.34
C THR A 135 30.67 -24.29 -6.06
N ASN A 136 31.19 -23.57 -7.06
CA ASN A 136 32.42 -23.87 -7.78
C ASN A 136 33.61 -22.96 -7.37
N GLY A 137 33.57 -22.38 -6.17
CA GLY A 137 34.72 -21.67 -5.58
C GLY A 137 34.86 -20.20 -5.97
N ALA A 138 33.80 -19.56 -6.48
CA ALA A 138 33.78 -18.09 -6.59
C ALA A 138 33.80 -17.47 -5.18
N ASP A 139 34.77 -16.60 -4.91
CA ASP A 139 34.92 -15.92 -3.62
C ASP A 139 34.00 -14.68 -3.58
N PRO A 140 32.96 -14.67 -2.70
CA PRO A 140 32.04 -13.55 -2.58
C PRO A 140 32.65 -12.30 -1.93
N LEU A 141 33.84 -12.40 -1.31
CA LEU A 141 34.52 -11.29 -0.63
C LEU A 141 35.36 -10.44 -1.59
N ILE A 142 35.67 -10.94 -2.79
CA ILE A 142 36.38 -10.16 -3.82
C ILE A 142 35.59 -8.89 -4.14
N ARG A 143 36.27 -7.75 -4.04
CA ARG A 143 35.72 -6.42 -4.31
C ARG A 143 35.96 -6.00 -5.77
N ASP A 144 35.04 -5.27 -6.36
CA ASP A 144 35.26 -4.52 -7.60
C ASP A 144 36.14 -3.26 -7.37
N ASP A 145 36.36 -2.46 -8.41
CA ASP A 145 37.11 -1.19 -8.36
C ASP A 145 36.53 -0.17 -7.37
N GLN A 146 35.20 -0.20 -7.17
CA GLN A 146 34.47 0.66 -6.24
C GLN A 146 34.52 0.16 -4.78
N GLY A 147 35.06 -1.04 -4.55
CA GLY A 147 35.16 -1.64 -3.21
C GLY A 147 33.97 -2.52 -2.84
N TYR A 148 33.01 -2.76 -3.75
CA TYR A 148 31.83 -3.57 -3.48
C TYR A 148 32.11 -5.05 -3.70
N ASN A 149 31.71 -5.85 -2.73
CA ASN A 149 31.70 -7.31 -2.81
C ASN A 149 30.30 -7.80 -3.21
N LEU A 150 30.08 -9.11 -3.18
CA LEU A 150 28.83 -9.71 -3.63
C LEU A 150 27.62 -9.36 -2.73
N LEU A 151 27.83 -9.18 -1.43
CA LEU A 151 26.79 -8.81 -0.47
C LEU A 151 26.38 -7.33 -0.63
N HIS A 152 27.36 -6.44 -0.84
CA HIS A 152 27.11 -5.05 -1.20
C HIS A 152 26.32 -4.94 -2.51
N SER A 153 26.76 -5.65 -3.55
CA SER A 153 26.08 -5.66 -4.86
C SER A 153 24.61 -6.12 -4.74
N ALA A 154 24.32 -7.20 -4.02
CA ALA A 154 22.95 -7.67 -3.80
C ALA A 154 22.07 -6.63 -3.08
N THR A 155 22.67 -5.79 -2.24
CA THR A 155 21.97 -4.82 -1.40
C THR A 155 21.74 -3.48 -2.11
N LEU A 156 22.67 -3.04 -2.96
CA LEU A 156 22.59 -1.77 -3.70
C LEU A 156 21.34 -1.66 -4.61
N ASP A 157 20.88 -2.80 -5.12
CA ASP A 157 19.67 -2.92 -5.96
C ASP A 157 18.40 -3.34 -5.19
N GLY A 158 18.54 -3.72 -3.91
CA GLY A 158 17.41 -4.08 -3.04
C GLY A 158 16.83 -5.47 -3.28
N ASN A 159 17.59 -6.38 -3.89
CA ASN A 159 17.11 -7.75 -4.14
C ASN A 159 17.21 -8.61 -2.86
N VAL A 160 16.11 -8.60 -2.11
CA VAL A 160 15.95 -9.40 -0.88
C VAL A 160 16.13 -10.91 -1.10
N TYR A 161 15.83 -11.47 -2.29
CA TYR A 161 16.03 -12.90 -2.56
C TYR A 161 17.50 -13.23 -2.72
N GLN A 162 18.23 -12.43 -3.51
CA GLN A 162 19.68 -12.61 -3.63
C GLN A 162 20.38 -12.45 -2.27
N LEU A 163 19.99 -11.43 -1.49
CA LEU A 163 20.51 -11.23 -0.14
C LEU A 163 20.27 -12.44 0.77
N ILE A 164 19.07 -13.03 0.74
CA ILE A 164 18.76 -14.26 1.49
C ILE A 164 19.59 -15.45 0.98
N LEU A 165 19.75 -15.60 -0.33
CA LEU A 165 20.58 -16.65 -0.93
C LEU A 165 22.00 -16.59 -0.38
N LEU A 166 22.65 -15.43 -0.46
CA LEU A 166 24.03 -15.23 0.02
C LEU A 166 24.15 -15.55 1.52
N LEU A 167 23.25 -15.03 2.36
CA LEU A 167 23.31 -15.21 3.81
C LEU A 167 23.00 -16.66 4.27
N TYR A 168 22.38 -17.50 3.43
CA TYR A 168 22.23 -18.94 3.69
C TYR A 168 23.31 -19.80 3.00
N GLN A 169 23.75 -19.42 1.80
CA GLN A 169 24.62 -20.25 0.98
C GLN A 169 26.10 -20.10 1.32
N SER A 170 26.55 -18.88 1.58
CA SER A 170 27.97 -18.52 1.76
C SER A 170 28.27 -17.99 3.16
N ASP A 171 29.47 -18.28 3.67
CA ASP A 171 29.94 -17.87 4.99
C ASP A 171 30.43 -16.40 5.03
N ILE A 172 29.76 -15.51 4.28
CA ILE A 172 30.08 -14.07 4.25
C ILE A 172 29.75 -13.44 5.63
N PRO A 173 30.69 -12.72 6.26
CA PRO A 173 30.38 -11.90 7.43
C PRO A 173 29.34 -10.83 7.09
N VAL A 174 28.24 -10.76 7.85
CA VAL A 174 27.10 -9.87 7.53
C VAL A 174 27.50 -8.39 7.52
N ASP A 175 28.42 -8.02 8.41
CA ASP A 175 28.97 -6.66 8.57
C ASP A 175 30.31 -6.49 7.88
N VAL A 176 30.58 -7.27 6.82
CA VAL A 176 31.70 -6.97 5.91
C VAL A 176 31.57 -5.54 5.39
N GLN A 177 32.66 -4.78 5.48
CA GLN A 177 32.73 -3.40 5.03
C GLN A 177 33.19 -3.30 3.57
N ASP A 178 32.89 -2.19 2.90
CA ASP A 178 33.46 -1.83 1.59
C ASP A 178 34.82 -1.11 1.74
N ALA A 179 35.21 -0.26 0.78
CA ALA A 179 36.46 0.50 0.82
C ALA A 179 36.37 1.82 1.62
N GLN A 180 35.18 2.19 2.11
CA GLN A 180 34.91 3.41 2.89
C GLN A 180 34.27 3.09 4.26
N GLY A 181 34.37 1.83 4.68
CA GLY A 181 33.84 1.35 5.96
C GLY A 181 32.33 1.06 5.97
N HIS A 182 31.59 1.22 4.86
CA HIS A 182 30.15 0.97 4.89
C HIS A 182 29.82 -0.51 4.90
N THR A 183 28.85 -0.92 5.72
CA THR A 183 28.29 -2.27 5.70
C THR A 183 27.07 -2.36 4.76
N SER A 184 26.66 -3.59 4.43
CA SER A 184 25.41 -3.82 3.71
C SER A 184 24.18 -3.22 4.42
N LEU A 185 24.17 -3.13 5.76
CA LEU A 185 23.06 -2.50 6.50
C LEU A 185 22.97 -0.99 6.23
N MET A 186 24.12 -0.30 6.11
CA MET A 186 24.18 1.12 5.74
C MET A 186 23.72 1.34 4.30
N TRP A 187 24.14 0.49 3.36
CA TRP A 187 23.66 0.55 1.98
C TRP A 187 22.15 0.33 1.85
N ALA A 188 21.59 -0.64 2.58
CA ALA A 188 20.14 -0.87 2.64
C ALA A 188 19.39 0.35 3.21
N ALA A 189 19.96 1.02 4.21
CA ALA A 189 19.43 2.25 4.79
C ALA A 189 19.46 3.43 3.81
N TYR A 190 20.61 3.69 3.18
CA TYR A 190 20.80 4.77 2.21
C TYR A 190 19.96 4.61 0.94
N LYS A 191 19.84 3.38 0.40
CA LYS A 191 18.97 3.12 -0.75
C LYS A 191 17.48 3.16 -0.36
N GLY A 192 17.17 2.89 0.91
CA GLY A 192 15.82 2.93 1.45
C GLY A 192 15.06 1.61 1.28
N PHE A 193 15.71 0.47 1.53
CA PHE A 193 15.16 -0.88 1.36
C PHE A 193 14.84 -1.55 2.71
N PRO A 194 13.65 -1.33 3.29
CA PRO A 194 13.32 -1.86 4.63
C PRO A 194 13.27 -3.39 4.70
N ALA A 195 13.01 -4.07 3.58
CA ALA A 195 13.04 -5.53 3.51
C ALA A 195 14.47 -6.10 3.57
N CYS A 196 15.47 -5.39 3.04
CA CYS A 196 16.88 -5.77 3.18
C CYS A 196 17.36 -5.53 4.62
N ILE A 197 16.95 -4.43 5.26
CA ILE A 197 17.20 -4.16 6.68
C ILE A 197 16.62 -5.28 7.57
N ASP A 198 15.36 -5.69 7.35
CA ASP A 198 14.74 -6.80 8.09
C ASP A 198 15.53 -8.11 7.98
N VAL A 199 16.08 -8.40 6.80
CA VAL A 199 16.90 -9.59 6.57
C VAL A 199 18.25 -9.45 7.27
N LEU A 200 19.00 -8.38 7.01
CA LEU A 200 20.33 -8.16 7.59
C LEU A 200 20.32 -8.22 9.12
N LEU A 201 19.41 -7.48 9.77
CA LEU A 201 19.25 -7.49 11.22
C LEU A 201 18.88 -8.88 11.75
N ARG A 202 18.01 -9.63 11.05
CA ARG A 202 17.65 -11.01 11.43
C ARG A 202 18.83 -11.99 11.33
N PHE A 203 19.82 -11.69 10.50
CA PHE A 203 21.05 -12.46 10.39
C PHE A 203 22.16 -11.96 11.32
N GLY A 204 21.89 -10.95 12.15
CA GLY A 204 22.82 -10.46 13.17
C GLY A 204 23.68 -9.29 12.75
N ALA A 205 23.31 -8.55 11.70
CA ALA A 205 23.99 -7.31 11.32
C ALA A 205 24.03 -6.32 12.48
N ASP A 206 25.20 -5.77 12.79
CA ASP A 206 25.38 -4.80 13.86
C ASP A 206 24.72 -3.46 13.50
N VAL A 207 23.70 -3.11 14.28
CA VAL A 207 22.94 -1.86 14.16
C VAL A 207 23.72 -0.64 14.67
N HIS A 208 24.82 -0.86 15.39
CA HIS A 208 25.72 0.15 15.95
C HIS A 208 26.99 0.38 15.11
N ALA A 209 27.25 -0.46 14.11
CA ALA A 209 28.39 -0.30 13.21
C ALA A 209 28.43 1.10 12.58
N THR A 210 29.64 1.64 12.44
CA THR A 210 29.95 2.94 11.84
C THR A 210 30.89 2.79 10.66
N ASP A 211 30.71 3.63 9.64
CA ASP A 211 31.68 3.79 8.55
C ASP A 211 32.92 4.62 8.96
N ASP A 212 33.81 4.87 8.01
CA ASP A 212 35.05 5.63 8.24
C ASP A 212 34.80 7.09 8.67
N MET A 213 33.60 7.62 8.45
CA MET A 213 33.16 8.96 8.87
C MET A 213 32.38 8.93 10.18
N GLY A 214 32.19 7.76 10.80
CA GLY A 214 31.44 7.59 12.04
C GLY A 214 29.92 7.55 11.86
N PHE A 215 29.40 7.50 10.63
CA PHE A 215 27.96 7.43 10.41
C PHE A 215 27.46 5.99 10.58
N THR A 216 26.39 5.83 11.37
CA THR A 216 25.67 4.56 11.50
C THR A 216 24.63 4.37 10.41
N SER A 217 24.11 3.15 10.26
CA SER A 217 22.95 2.84 9.39
C SER A 217 21.75 3.79 9.60
N LEU A 218 21.50 4.27 10.82
CA LEU A 218 20.43 5.21 11.12
C LEU A 218 20.64 6.59 10.47
N HIS A 219 21.88 7.08 10.46
CA HIS A 219 22.24 8.33 9.78
C HIS A 219 21.97 8.20 8.26
N TRP A 220 22.40 7.10 7.65
CA TRP A 220 22.13 6.80 6.24
C TRP A 220 20.64 6.66 5.90
N ALA A 221 19.82 6.10 6.82
CA ALA A 221 18.37 6.06 6.66
C ALA A 221 17.73 7.48 6.69
N LEU A 222 18.33 8.40 7.45
CA LEU A 222 17.89 9.80 7.57
C LEU A 222 18.35 10.67 6.41
N VAL A 223 19.54 10.43 5.87
CA VAL A 223 20.00 10.95 4.56
C VAL A 223 19.00 10.61 3.47
N LYS A 224 18.48 9.36 3.47
CA LYS A 224 17.43 8.94 2.52
C LYS A 224 16.04 9.45 2.84
N GLY A 225 15.75 9.70 4.12
CA GLY A 225 14.42 10.08 4.61
C GLY A 225 13.37 8.97 4.48
N ASN A 226 13.75 7.69 4.44
CA ASN A 226 12.78 6.59 4.39
C ASN A 226 12.32 6.21 5.81
N TYR A 227 11.11 6.64 6.18
CA TYR A 227 10.50 6.37 7.49
C TYR A 227 10.48 4.88 7.88
N LEU A 228 10.28 3.93 6.96
CA LEU A 228 10.27 2.50 7.31
C LEU A 228 11.66 1.98 7.66
N CYS A 229 12.71 2.49 7.01
CA CYS A 229 14.09 2.15 7.37
C CYS A 229 14.45 2.74 8.74
N ILE A 230 14.15 4.03 8.94
CA ILE A 230 14.38 4.74 10.21
C ILE A 230 13.67 4.02 11.36
N GLN A 231 12.39 3.68 11.20
CA GLN A 231 11.61 2.94 12.21
C GLN A 231 12.25 1.59 12.54
N LYS A 232 12.58 0.78 11.53
CA LYS A 232 13.14 -0.57 11.75
C LYS A 232 14.48 -0.54 12.49
N LEU A 233 15.34 0.42 12.19
CA LEU A 233 16.62 0.58 12.88
C LEU A 233 16.42 1.01 14.33
N ILE A 234 15.45 1.90 14.61
CA ILE A 234 15.09 2.29 16.00
C ILE A 234 14.47 1.11 16.76
N GLU A 235 13.55 0.37 16.13
CA GLU A 235 12.93 -0.85 16.71
C GLU A 235 13.96 -1.95 16.98
N ALA A 236 15.04 -2.02 16.19
CA ALA A 236 16.18 -2.92 16.38
C ALA A 236 17.23 -2.41 17.38
N GLY A 237 17.02 -1.25 18.00
CA GLY A 237 17.89 -0.74 19.07
C GLY A 237 18.99 0.24 18.65
N SER A 238 19.01 0.70 17.39
CA SER A 238 20.02 1.68 16.92
C SER A 238 20.08 2.91 17.83
N ASP A 239 21.30 3.38 18.08
CA ASP A 239 21.51 4.53 18.96
C ASP A 239 21.04 5.82 18.27
N ARG A 240 20.14 6.52 18.97
CA ARG A 240 19.51 7.78 18.53
C ARG A 240 20.40 8.99 18.81
N PHE A 241 21.50 8.79 19.55
CA PHE A 241 22.42 9.84 20.01
C PHE A 241 23.87 9.65 19.56
N ALA A 242 24.18 8.58 18.82
CA ALA A 242 25.50 8.34 18.24
C ALA A 242 25.97 9.57 17.45
N LYS A 243 27.24 9.96 17.59
CA LYS A 243 27.82 11.09 16.87
C LYS A 243 28.73 10.58 15.75
N SER A 244 28.66 11.20 14.57
CA SER A 244 29.67 11.03 13.52
C SER A 244 31.03 11.58 13.97
N LYS A 245 32.05 11.45 13.12
CA LYS A 245 33.24 12.29 13.22
C LYS A 245 32.87 13.76 12.90
N PRO A 246 33.52 14.75 13.50
CA PRO A 246 33.31 16.16 13.16
C PRO A 246 33.78 16.46 11.73
N THR A 247 33.01 17.28 11.01
CA THR A 247 33.37 17.82 9.69
C THR A 247 34.37 18.97 9.86
N GLU A 248 35.18 19.28 8.82
CA GLU A 248 36.06 20.45 8.85
C GLU A 248 35.28 21.74 9.17
N GLY A 249 35.64 22.37 10.30
CA GLY A 249 34.97 23.58 10.81
C GLY A 249 33.90 23.34 11.89
N GLU A 250 33.53 22.09 12.19
CA GLU A 250 32.60 21.74 13.28
C GLU A 250 33.36 21.16 14.48
N THR A 251 32.98 21.51 15.72
CA THR A 251 33.64 21.02 16.95
C THR A 251 33.12 19.67 17.43
N GLU A 252 31.95 19.25 16.95
CA GLU A 252 31.31 17.96 17.25
C GLU A 252 30.75 17.37 15.96
N GLY A 253 30.66 16.04 15.87
CA GLY A 253 29.99 15.37 14.77
C GLY A 253 28.46 15.39 14.87
N ASP A 254 27.81 15.11 13.75
CA ASP A 254 26.35 15.08 13.66
C ASP A 254 25.76 13.92 14.45
N THR A 255 24.66 14.19 15.17
CA THR A 255 23.74 13.16 15.68
C THR A 255 22.66 12.84 14.65
N PRO A 256 21.91 11.72 14.79
CA PRO A 256 20.73 11.45 13.96
C PRO A 256 19.75 12.62 13.92
N SER A 257 19.57 13.34 15.04
CA SER A 257 18.68 14.51 15.07
C SER A 257 19.19 15.68 14.22
N MET A 258 20.52 15.88 14.17
CA MET A 258 21.17 16.93 13.37
C MET A 258 21.19 16.55 11.89
N THR A 259 21.52 15.29 11.55
CA THR A 259 21.41 14.77 10.19
C THR A 259 19.97 14.84 9.67
N ALA A 260 18.97 14.55 10.49
CA ALA A 260 17.56 14.70 10.12
C ALA A 260 17.22 16.14 9.71
N SER A 261 17.73 17.13 10.45
CA SER A 261 17.53 18.55 10.14
C SER A 261 18.33 19.01 8.92
N LYS A 262 19.62 18.66 8.82
CA LYS A 262 20.50 18.95 7.67
C LYS A 262 19.90 18.38 6.37
N MET A 263 19.34 17.16 6.43
CA MET A 263 18.77 16.44 5.27
C MET A 263 17.25 16.62 5.09
N LYS A 264 16.60 17.48 5.89
CA LYS A 264 15.15 17.81 5.83
C LYS A 264 14.22 16.59 6.01
N SER A 265 14.65 15.60 6.77
CA SER A 265 13.90 14.38 7.09
C SER A 265 13.31 14.36 8.52
N ASP A 266 13.31 15.52 9.21
CA ASP A 266 12.70 15.73 10.55
C ASP A 266 11.33 15.07 10.73
N ARG A 267 10.46 15.17 9.73
CA ARG A 267 9.09 14.66 9.80
C ARG A 267 9.07 13.13 9.89
N GLN A 268 9.94 12.47 9.13
CA GLN A 268 10.10 11.02 9.13
C GLN A 268 10.80 10.55 10.40
N TRP A 269 11.83 11.28 10.85
CA TRP A 269 12.51 11.06 12.12
C TRP A 269 11.55 11.11 13.32
N ARG A 270 10.87 12.24 13.54
CA ARG A 270 9.91 12.40 14.65
C ARG A 270 8.78 11.39 14.59
N LYS A 271 8.26 11.08 13.40
CA LYS A 271 7.24 10.04 13.23
C LYS A 271 7.77 8.66 13.66
N ALA A 272 8.97 8.29 13.22
CA ALA A 272 9.57 7.01 13.57
C ALA A 272 9.88 6.90 15.07
N LEU A 273 10.40 7.96 15.70
CA LEU A 273 10.58 8.04 17.16
C LEU A 273 9.26 7.81 17.90
N LEU A 274 8.22 8.59 17.59
CA LEU A 274 6.92 8.52 18.25
C LEU A 274 6.27 7.13 18.12
N GLU A 275 6.31 6.53 16.92
CA GLU A 275 5.73 5.19 16.70
C GLU A 275 6.57 4.06 17.29
N SER A 276 7.88 4.27 17.50
CA SER A 276 8.76 3.34 18.21
C SER A 276 8.75 3.55 19.74
N GLY A 277 7.91 4.45 20.25
CA GLY A 277 7.73 4.69 21.69
C GLY A 277 8.67 5.71 22.34
N TYR A 278 9.34 6.54 21.55
CA TYR A 278 10.23 7.63 22.00
C TYR A 278 9.56 9.00 21.84
N ASP A 279 10.00 10.01 22.59
CA ASP A 279 9.55 11.40 22.43
C ASP A 279 10.26 12.12 21.26
N GLU A 280 9.99 13.43 21.07
CA GLU A 280 10.65 14.21 20.02
C GLU A 280 12.18 14.39 20.22
N HIS A 281 12.69 14.06 21.40
CA HIS A 281 14.11 14.14 21.76
C HIS A 281 14.81 12.77 21.70
N GLY A 282 14.10 11.68 21.40
CA GLY A 282 14.67 10.33 21.36
C GLY A 282 14.71 9.59 22.71
N CYS A 283 14.07 10.15 23.74
CA CYS A 283 13.98 9.54 25.07
C CYS A 283 12.75 8.61 25.17
N PRO A 284 12.83 7.45 25.88
CA PRO A 284 11.70 6.52 25.97
C PRO A 284 10.47 7.14 26.66
N GLN A 285 9.31 7.12 25.99
CA GLN A 285 8.06 7.58 26.60
C GLN A 285 7.60 6.59 27.69
N LYS A 286 7.49 7.07 28.93
CA LYS A 286 6.84 6.34 30.02
C LYS A 286 5.32 6.26 29.77
N PHE A 287 4.74 5.09 30.03
CA PHE A 287 3.29 4.91 29.96
C PHE A 287 2.63 5.63 31.15
N PRO A 288 1.50 6.35 30.98
CA PRO A 288 0.94 7.20 32.03
C PRO A 288 0.31 6.45 33.21
N ILE A 289 0.15 5.12 33.13
CA ILE A 289 -0.39 4.30 34.22
C ILE A 289 0.76 3.48 34.82
N PRO A 290 1.22 3.76 36.06
CA PRO A 290 2.41 3.11 36.64
C PRO A 290 2.31 1.59 36.78
N MET A 291 1.10 1.05 36.89
CA MET A 291 0.83 -0.39 37.12
C MET A 291 0.87 -1.25 35.83
N VAL A 292 1.10 -0.66 34.66
CA VAL A 292 1.07 -1.38 33.37
C VAL A 292 2.49 -1.60 32.86
N HIS A 293 3.02 -2.80 33.13
CA HIS A 293 4.31 -3.26 32.61
C HIS A 293 4.21 -3.74 31.16
N ASP A 294 3.25 -4.63 30.86
CA ASP A 294 2.96 -5.06 29.48
C ASP A 294 1.90 -4.15 28.82
N ARG A 295 2.37 -3.23 27.98
CA ARG A 295 1.52 -2.34 27.18
C ARG A 295 0.66 -3.12 26.19
N ARG A 296 1.19 -4.18 25.55
CA ARG A 296 0.48 -4.91 24.49
C ARG A 296 -0.72 -5.66 25.07
N LEU A 297 -0.53 -6.38 26.17
CA LEU A 297 -1.61 -7.08 26.88
C LEU A 297 -2.66 -6.10 27.42
N PHE A 298 -2.23 -4.95 27.96
CA PHE A 298 -3.15 -3.87 28.35
C PHE A 298 -3.99 -3.39 27.17
N PHE A 299 -3.37 -3.04 26.04
CA PHE A 299 -4.08 -2.54 24.86
C PHE A 299 -5.03 -3.59 24.26
N GLN A 300 -4.62 -4.87 24.19
CA GLN A 300 -5.49 -5.96 23.75
C GLN A 300 -6.75 -6.08 24.62
N ARG A 301 -6.58 -6.15 25.95
CA ARG A 301 -7.71 -6.26 26.89
C ARG A 301 -8.58 -5.01 26.90
N PHE A 302 -7.97 -3.82 26.95
CA PHE A 302 -8.68 -2.55 26.92
C PHE A 302 -9.56 -2.44 25.67
N PHE A 303 -8.99 -2.61 24.47
CA PHE A 303 -9.75 -2.48 23.24
C PHE A 303 -10.82 -3.55 23.05
N PHE A 304 -10.59 -4.78 23.52
CA PHE A 304 -11.61 -5.84 23.47
C PHE A 304 -12.78 -5.59 24.44
N LEU A 305 -12.51 -5.14 25.67
CA LEU A 305 -13.54 -4.95 26.70
C LEU A 305 -14.25 -3.58 26.61
N TRP A 306 -13.60 -2.56 26.03
CA TRP A 306 -14.13 -1.21 25.93
C TRP A 306 -15.54 -1.11 25.30
N PRO A 307 -15.87 -1.85 24.22
CA PRO A 307 -17.22 -1.86 23.65
C PRO A 307 -18.32 -2.41 24.56
N PHE A 308 -18.00 -3.22 25.58
CA PHE A 308 -19.01 -3.74 26.52
C PHE A 308 -19.58 -2.60 27.38
N ALA A 309 -18.70 -1.81 27.99
CA ALA A 309 -19.09 -0.65 28.79
C ALA A 309 -19.70 0.47 27.93
N LEU A 310 -19.04 0.83 26.82
CA LEU A 310 -19.50 1.92 25.95
C LEU A 310 -20.81 1.56 25.22
N GLY A 311 -20.91 0.37 24.66
CA GLY A 311 -22.13 -0.10 24.00
C GLY A 311 -23.31 -0.15 24.96
N GLY A 312 -23.10 -0.64 26.18
CA GLY A 312 -24.12 -0.64 27.23
C GLY A 312 -24.63 0.76 27.57
N LEU A 313 -23.71 1.71 27.78
CA LEU A 313 -24.05 3.12 28.02
C LEU A 313 -24.83 3.73 26.85
N GLN A 314 -24.39 3.50 25.61
CA GLN A 314 -25.05 4.05 24.42
C GLN A 314 -26.45 3.46 24.19
N LEU A 315 -26.63 2.15 24.37
CA LEU A 315 -27.94 1.49 24.33
C LEU A 315 -28.86 2.03 25.44
N HIS A 316 -28.34 2.25 26.65
CA HIS A 316 -29.10 2.82 27.75
C HIS A 316 -29.51 4.28 27.49
N MET A 317 -28.62 5.11 26.93
CA MET A 317 -28.94 6.48 26.51
C MET A 317 -30.06 6.51 25.46
N LEU A 318 -30.00 5.64 24.45
CA LEU A 318 -31.04 5.53 23.41
C LEU A 318 -32.38 5.00 23.94
N ALA A 319 -32.36 4.18 24.98
CA ALA A 319 -33.55 3.61 25.60
C ALA A 319 -34.30 4.59 26.51
N TYR A 320 -33.58 5.39 27.31
CA TYR A 320 -34.20 6.16 28.41
C TYR A 320 -34.08 7.69 28.28
N LEU A 321 -33.23 8.23 27.40
CA LEU A 321 -33.18 9.68 27.15
C LEU A 321 -34.02 10.04 25.92
N ASN A 322 -34.67 11.21 25.98
CA ASN A 322 -35.45 11.77 24.87
C ASN A 322 -34.62 11.79 23.58
N VAL A 323 -35.21 11.42 22.43
CA VAL A 323 -34.51 11.28 21.13
C VAL A 323 -33.65 12.48 20.74
N TRP A 324 -34.09 13.69 21.08
CA TRP A 324 -33.36 14.94 20.83
C TRP A 324 -32.09 15.11 21.67
N VAL A 325 -31.99 14.39 22.79
CA VAL A 325 -30.82 14.35 23.68
C VAL A 325 -30.02 13.06 23.44
N SER A 326 -30.68 11.92 23.25
CA SER A 326 -30.02 10.61 23.13
C SER A 326 -29.23 10.46 21.84
N VAL A 327 -29.77 10.88 20.68
CA VAL A 327 -29.07 10.74 19.39
C VAL A 327 -27.84 11.66 19.32
N PRO A 328 -27.93 12.98 19.62
CA PRO A 328 -26.73 13.83 19.71
C PRO A 328 -25.80 13.39 20.85
N GLY A 329 -26.35 12.97 21.99
CA GLY A 329 -25.59 12.51 23.16
C GLY A 329 -24.72 11.29 22.85
N VAL A 330 -25.27 10.26 22.18
CA VAL A 330 -24.50 9.08 21.75
C VAL A 330 -23.41 9.44 20.75
N LEU A 331 -23.67 10.39 19.84
CA LEU A 331 -22.66 10.89 18.90
C LEU A 331 -21.56 11.69 19.61
N ILE A 332 -21.90 12.52 20.60
CA ILE A 332 -20.95 13.32 21.39
C ILE A 332 -20.10 12.40 22.30
N VAL A 333 -20.73 11.49 23.04
CA VAL A 333 -20.04 10.51 23.89
C VAL A 333 -19.17 9.59 23.04
N GLY A 334 -19.70 9.06 21.94
CA GLY A 334 -18.94 8.24 20.99
C GLY A 334 -17.74 8.98 20.40
N TYR A 335 -17.91 10.23 19.96
CA TYR A 335 -16.81 11.04 19.40
C TYR A 335 -15.78 11.45 20.46
N GLY A 336 -16.21 11.87 21.65
CA GLY A 336 -15.34 12.27 22.75
C GLY A 336 -14.48 11.10 23.24
N LEU A 337 -15.07 9.91 23.34
CA LEU A 337 -14.35 8.69 23.70
C LEU A 337 -13.46 8.20 22.54
N GLN A 338 -13.89 8.31 21.29
CA GLN A 338 -13.03 8.06 20.13
C GLN A 338 -11.79 8.96 20.14
N PHE A 339 -11.96 10.24 20.49
CA PHE A 339 -10.87 11.20 20.61
C PHE A 339 -9.93 10.88 21.77
N ALA A 340 -10.46 10.53 22.95
CA ALA A 340 -9.66 10.10 24.10
C ALA A 340 -8.85 8.83 23.78
N VAL A 341 -9.47 7.86 23.10
CA VAL A 341 -8.81 6.63 22.64
C VAL A 341 -7.74 6.92 21.58
N GLN A 342 -7.95 7.86 20.66
CA GLN A 342 -6.91 8.32 19.73
C GLN A 342 -5.73 8.99 20.46
N LYS A 343 -5.96 9.66 21.59
CA LYS A 343 -4.88 10.17 22.45
C LYS A 343 -4.15 9.04 23.19
N LEU A 344 -4.84 7.98 23.58
CA LEU A 344 -4.24 6.79 24.21
C LEU A 344 -3.38 5.97 23.23
N LEU A 345 -3.77 5.89 21.95
CA LEU A 345 -3.04 5.15 20.91
C LEU A 345 -1.60 5.65 20.67
N ARG A 346 -1.21 6.85 21.13
CA ARG A 346 0.18 7.35 21.01
C ARG A 346 1.20 6.53 21.82
N TRP A 347 0.74 5.75 22.79
CA TRP A 347 1.58 4.84 23.56
C TRP A 347 1.37 3.37 23.18
N ALA A 348 0.53 3.09 22.18
CA ALA A 348 0.33 1.74 21.68
C ALA A 348 1.59 1.26 20.93
N PRO A 349 1.89 -0.05 20.97
CA PRO A 349 2.87 -0.67 20.08
C PRO A 349 2.66 -0.31 18.60
N SER A 350 3.72 -0.30 17.79
CA SER A 350 3.67 0.10 16.38
C SER A 350 2.73 -0.78 15.52
N ASP A 351 2.57 -2.06 15.88
CA ASP A 351 1.60 -2.99 15.29
C ASP A 351 0.14 -2.70 15.69
N MET A 352 -0.10 -1.93 16.76
CA MET A 352 -1.42 -1.58 17.30
C MET A 352 -1.73 -0.08 17.22
N ASN A 353 -0.96 0.71 16.46
CA ASN A 353 -1.04 2.18 16.40
C ASN A 353 -2.34 2.78 15.80
N SER A 354 -3.34 1.96 15.50
CA SER A 354 -4.66 2.38 15.05
C SER A 354 -5.75 1.46 15.61
N MET A 355 -6.94 2.00 15.86
CA MET A 355 -8.07 1.23 16.39
C MET A 355 -8.43 0.00 15.53
N HIS A 356 -8.34 0.08 14.20
CA HIS A 356 -8.63 -1.06 13.33
C HIS A 356 -7.61 -2.20 13.47
N LYS A 357 -6.36 -1.91 13.88
CA LYS A 357 -5.31 -2.90 14.19
C LYS A 357 -5.44 -3.55 15.58
N THR A 358 -6.43 -3.15 16.37
CA THR A 358 -6.70 -3.68 17.72
C THR A 358 -7.87 -4.69 17.68
N PRO A 359 -8.08 -5.50 18.74
CA PRO A 359 -9.28 -6.34 18.88
C PRO A 359 -10.61 -5.58 19.05
N PHE A 360 -10.63 -4.25 18.91
CA PHE A 360 -11.83 -3.42 19.11
C PHE A 360 -13.05 -3.89 18.31
N LEU A 361 -12.88 -4.26 17.04
CA LEU A 361 -14.00 -4.70 16.20
C LEU A 361 -14.56 -6.05 16.65
N ALA A 362 -13.71 -6.98 17.10
CA ALA A 362 -14.15 -8.21 17.76
C ALA A 362 -14.89 -7.90 19.08
N GLY A 363 -14.36 -6.96 19.88
CA GLY A 363 -15.02 -6.46 21.09
C GLY A 363 -16.42 -5.90 20.83
N VAL A 364 -16.63 -5.15 19.74
CA VAL A 364 -17.96 -4.60 19.37
C VAL A 364 -18.98 -5.72 19.11
N PHE A 365 -18.57 -6.79 18.43
CA PHE A 365 -19.43 -7.95 18.23
C PHE A 365 -19.71 -8.68 19.56
N ALA A 366 -18.66 -9.02 20.31
CA ALA A 366 -18.78 -9.73 21.58
C ALA A 366 -19.66 -8.95 22.60
N ALA A 367 -19.52 -7.63 22.66
CA ALA A 367 -20.37 -6.75 23.46
C ALA A 367 -21.84 -6.76 22.98
N THR A 368 -22.08 -6.75 21.67
CA THR A 368 -23.45 -6.84 21.11
C THR A 368 -24.11 -8.16 21.50
N LEU A 369 -23.40 -9.28 21.34
CA LEU A 369 -23.88 -10.61 21.75
C LEU A 369 -24.12 -10.68 23.27
N PHE A 370 -23.24 -10.10 24.08
CA PHE A 370 -23.40 -10.01 25.53
C PHE A 370 -24.67 -9.25 25.94
N TRP A 371 -24.90 -8.05 25.39
CA TRP A 371 -26.09 -7.26 25.75
C TRP A 371 -27.40 -7.91 25.27
N VAL A 372 -27.39 -8.56 24.10
CA VAL A 372 -28.52 -9.41 23.65
C VAL A 372 -28.76 -10.56 24.64
N ALA A 373 -27.71 -11.28 25.06
CA ALA A 373 -27.83 -12.37 26.03
C ALA A 373 -28.35 -11.89 27.40
N VAL A 374 -27.88 -10.74 27.89
CA VAL A 374 -28.38 -10.13 29.14
C VAL A 374 -29.87 -9.79 29.05
N ARG A 375 -30.33 -9.14 27.97
CA ARG A 375 -31.78 -8.88 27.79
C ARG A 375 -32.58 -10.15 27.61
N PHE A 376 -32.03 -11.15 26.92
CA PHE A 376 -32.69 -12.44 26.74
C PHE A 376 -32.89 -13.15 28.09
N ILE A 377 -31.81 -13.42 28.83
CA ILE A 377 -31.82 -14.21 30.08
C ILE A 377 -32.69 -13.56 31.16
N PHE A 378 -32.59 -12.25 31.36
CA PHE A 378 -33.25 -11.56 32.48
C PHE A 378 -34.63 -10.98 32.15
N LYS A 379 -35.06 -10.93 30.88
CA LYS A 379 -36.35 -10.32 30.50
C LYS A 379 -37.16 -11.15 29.52
N ILE A 380 -36.60 -11.56 28.39
CA ILE A 380 -37.37 -12.31 27.38
C ILE A 380 -37.65 -13.74 27.89
N PHE A 381 -36.60 -14.51 28.21
CA PHE A 381 -36.67 -15.93 28.54
C PHE A 381 -37.69 -16.26 29.66
N PRO A 382 -37.72 -15.56 30.82
CA PRO A 382 -38.67 -15.89 31.89
C PRO A 382 -40.13 -15.69 31.48
N ASN A 383 -40.41 -14.76 30.58
CA ASN A 383 -41.76 -14.45 30.09
C ASN A 383 -42.17 -15.31 28.89
N THR A 384 -41.21 -15.75 28.06
CA THR A 384 -41.49 -16.50 26.83
C THR A 384 -41.33 -18.02 26.96
N LEU A 385 -40.69 -18.54 28.02
CA LEU A 385 -40.37 -19.96 28.17
C LEU A 385 -41.59 -20.88 28.02
N PHE A 386 -42.71 -20.57 28.67
CA PHE A 386 -43.92 -21.40 28.63
C PHE A 386 -44.92 -20.96 27.55
N SER A 387 -45.02 -19.66 27.27
CA SER A 387 -45.94 -19.11 26.26
C SER A 387 -45.47 -19.36 24.82
N ASN A 388 -44.15 -19.41 24.60
CA ASN A 388 -43.51 -19.51 23.29
C ASN A 388 -42.33 -20.50 23.35
N PHE A 389 -42.54 -21.69 23.93
CA PHE A 389 -41.51 -22.69 24.23
C PHE A 389 -40.59 -22.99 23.03
N PHE A 390 -41.16 -23.45 21.91
CA PHE A 390 -40.36 -23.83 20.73
C PHE A 390 -39.54 -22.67 20.16
N LEU A 391 -40.08 -21.45 20.15
CA LEU A 391 -39.39 -20.27 19.64
C LEU A 391 -38.26 -19.83 20.60
N THR A 392 -38.50 -19.92 21.91
CA THR A 392 -37.51 -19.64 22.96
C THR A 392 -36.36 -20.64 22.92
N VAL A 393 -36.65 -21.94 22.81
CA VAL A 393 -35.64 -23.02 22.68
C VAL A 393 -34.84 -22.90 21.37
N ALA A 394 -35.51 -22.59 20.25
CA ALA A 394 -34.83 -22.36 18.98
C ALA A 394 -33.87 -21.16 19.03
N PHE A 395 -34.30 -20.04 19.63
CA PHE A 395 -33.43 -18.87 19.82
C PHE A 395 -32.26 -19.18 20.76
N THR A 396 -32.52 -19.87 21.89
CA THR A 396 -31.48 -20.27 22.86
C THR A 396 -30.41 -21.13 22.18
N THR A 397 -30.84 -22.13 21.39
CA THR A 397 -29.95 -22.98 20.59
C THR A 397 -29.12 -22.15 19.61
N CYS A 398 -29.73 -21.23 18.86
CA CYS A 398 -28.99 -20.37 17.93
C CYS A 398 -28.01 -19.42 18.65
N MET A 399 -28.36 -18.89 19.82
CA MET A 399 -27.49 -18.06 20.64
C MET A 399 -26.28 -18.86 21.13
N CYS A 400 -26.48 -20.06 21.69
CA CYS A 400 -25.40 -20.95 22.13
C CYS A 400 -24.48 -21.37 20.98
N LEU A 401 -25.03 -21.76 19.82
CA LEU A 401 -24.24 -22.09 18.63
C LEU A 401 -23.44 -20.88 18.11
N THR A 402 -24.05 -19.69 18.09
CA THR A 402 -23.37 -18.45 17.70
C THR A 402 -22.19 -18.15 18.61
N THR A 403 -22.38 -18.21 19.93
CA THR A 403 -21.31 -18.03 20.91
C THR A 403 -20.20 -19.07 20.72
N TYR A 404 -20.56 -20.35 20.57
CA TYR A 404 -19.60 -21.43 20.40
C TYR A 404 -18.75 -21.25 19.13
N PHE A 405 -19.39 -21.10 17.96
CA PHE A 405 -18.68 -20.99 16.69
C PHE A 405 -17.88 -19.67 16.57
N TYR A 406 -18.37 -18.58 17.16
CA TYR A 406 -17.61 -17.34 17.31
C TYR A 406 -16.32 -17.57 18.11
N THR A 407 -16.42 -18.16 19.31
CA THR A 407 -15.25 -18.47 20.15
C THR A 407 -14.28 -19.45 19.48
N MET A 408 -14.78 -20.45 18.75
CA MET A 408 -13.93 -21.35 17.97
C MET A 408 -13.22 -20.61 16.83
N THR A 409 -13.89 -19.70 16.12
CA THR A 409 -13.26 -18.90 15.05
C THR A 409 -12.18 -17.97 15.60
N MET A 410 -12.43 -17.32 16.75
CA MET A 410 -11.44 -16.46 17.41
C MET A 410 -10.21 -17.23 17.93
N THR A 411 -10.41 -18.43 18.50
CA THR A 411 -9.36 -19.11 19.31
C THR A 411 -8.72 -20.33 18.67
N ALA A 412 -9.28 -20.86 17.57
CA ALA A 412 -8.64 -21.93 16.82
C ALA A 412 -7.42 -21.40 16.03
N ASP A 413 -6.40 -22.25 15.91
CA ASP A 413 -5.37 -22.05 14.89
C ASP A 413 -6.05 -22.05 13.51
N PRO A 414 -5.94 -20.98 12.71
CA PRO A 414 -6.54 -20.92 11.38
C PRO A 414 -5.90 -21.91 10.38
N GLY A 415 -4.68 -22.34 10.67
CA GLY A 415 -3.85 -23.18 9.81
C GLY A 415 -2.46 -22.58 9.61
N PHE A 416 -1.79 -22.16 10.69
CA PHE A 416 -0.44 -21.61 10.60
C PHE A 416 0.53 -22.65 10.05
N ILE A 417 1.37 -22.22 9.11
CA ILE A 417 2.43 -23.07 8.57
C ILE A 417 3.62 -23.00 9.55
N PRO A 418 4.13 -24.16 10.04
CA PRO A 418 5.28 -24.17 10.93
C PRO A 418 6.52 -23.59 10.24
N LYS A 419 7.39 -22.96 11.03
CA LYS A 419 8.73 -22.59 10.53
C LYS A 419 9.58 -23.86 10.41
N GLY A 420 10.49 -23.90 9.43
CA GLY A 420 11.47 -24.97 9.31
C GLY A 420 12.27 -25.14 10.62
N ALA A 421 12.59 -26.39 10.97
CA ALA A 421 13.16 -26.73 12.27
C ALA A 421 14.60 -26.23 12.45
N SER A 422 15.33 -25.96 11.36
CA SER A 422 16.73 -25.50 11.41
C SER A 422 17.08 -24.57 10.24
N ARG A 423 18.15 -23.77 10.42
CA ARG A 423 18.75 -22.93 9.36
C ARG A 423 19.14 -23.78 8.14
N GLY A 424 19.63 -25.00 8.35
CA GLY A 424 19.99 -25.95 7.29
C GLY A 424 18.81 -26.44 6.47
N GLN A 425 17.64 -26.68 7.09
CA GLN A 425 16.43 -27.06 6.33
C GLN A 425 15.96 -25.91 5.42
N THR A 426 16.01 -24.68 5.91
CA THR A 426 15.70 -23.50 5.08
C THR A 426 16.73 -23.33 3.96
N LYS A 427 18.03 -23.53 4.21
CA LYS A 427 19.08 -23.51 3.17
C LYS A 427 18.75 -24.50 2.05
N LYS A 428 18.56 -25.79 2.37
CA LYS A 428 18.21 -26.81 1.38
C LYS A 428 16.96 -26.44 0.56
N THR A 429 15.95 -25.87 1.22
CA THR A 429 14.72 -25.41 0.56
C THR A 429 14.97 -24.24 -0.40
N ILE A 430 15.92 -23.35 -0.08
CA ILE A 430 16.35 -22.26 -0.97
C ILE A 430 17.13 -22.85 -2.16
N ASP A 431 18.07 -23.76 -1.90
CA ASP A 431 18.89 -24.41 -2.94
C ASP A 431 18.00 -25.14 -3.97
N GLU A 432 17.06 -25.97 -3.52
CA GLU A 432 16.04 -26.64 -4.37
C GLU A 432 15.21 -25.62 -5.20
N LEU A 433 14.82 -24.50 -4.59
CA LEU A 433 14.07 -23.46 -5.30
C LEU A 433 14.94 -22.69 -6.29
N VAL A 434 16.23 -22.50 -6.04
CA VAL A 434 17.15 -21.86 -6.98
C VAL A 434 17.46 -22.79 -8.15
N GLU A 435 17.69 -24.08 -7.92
CA GLU A 435 17.92 -25.08 -8.97
C GLU A 435 16.76 -25.12 -9.99
N HIS A 436 15.51 -24.98 -9.54
CA HIS A 436 14.33 -24.94 -10.41
C HIS A 436 13.90 -23.54 -10.87
N ASN A 437 14.72 -22.50 -10.67
CA ASN A 437 14.40 -21.09 -10.98
C ASN A 437 13.07 -20.60 -10.34
N ALA A 438 12.76 -21.15 -9.17
CA ALA A 438 11.53 -21.02 -8.41
C ALA A 438 11.71 -20.17 -7.13
N PHE A 439 12.90 -19.62 -6.86
CA PHE A 439 13.16 -18.84 -5.66
C PHE A 439 12.69 -17.37 -5.82
N ASN A 440 11.39 -17.15 -5.58
CA ASN A 440 10.70 -15.88 -5.81
C ASN A 440 9.54 -15.66 -4.81
N GLU A 441 8.87 -14.50 -4.89
CA GLU A 441 7.76 -14.13 -3.97
C GLU A 441 6.52 -15.03 -4.08
N ALA A 442 6.29 -15.71 -5.20
CA ALA A 442 5.18 -16.64 -5.30
C ALA A 442 5.43 -17.87 -4.41
N GLN A 443 6.64 -18.40 -4.42
CA GLN A 443 7.01 -19.70 -3.86
C GLN A 443 7.80 -19.63 -2.53
N PHE A 444 8.29 -18.46 -2.11
CA PHE A 444 8.98 -18.28 -0.83
C PHE A 444 8.49 -17.04 -0.08
N CYS A 445 8.42 -17.11 1.26
CA CYS A 445 8.09 -15.99 2.13
C CYS A 445 9.34 -15.52 2.88
N THR A 446 9.87 -14.37 2.50
CA THR A 446 11.05 -13.75 3.14
C THR A 446 10.82 -13.40 4.60
N THR A 447 9.62 -12.94 4.98
CA THR A 447 9.29 -12.61 6.37
C THR A 447 9.25 -13.85 7.28
N CYS A 448 8.72 -14.98 6.80
CA CYS A 448 8.69 -16.21 7.60
C CYS A 448 9.96 -17.07 7.46
N MET A 449 10.69 -16.94 6.34
CA MET A 449 11.78 -17.82 5.88
C MET A 449 11.33 -19.26 5.64
N ILE A 450 10.25 -19.41 4.88
CA ILE A 450 9.69 -20.71 4.47
C ILE A 450 9.29 -20.70 3.00
N ARG A 451 9.34 -21.87 2.34
CA ARG A 451 8.62 -22.11 1.08
C ARG A 451 7.12 -21.96 1.34
N LYS A 452 6.42 -21.29 0.44
CA LYS A 452 4.98 -21.04 0.52
C LYS A 452 4.23 -22.21 -0.13
N PRO A 453 3.39 -22.94 0.62
CA PRO A 453 2.42 -23.84 0.03
C PRO A 453 1.48 -23.10 -0.92
N LEU A 454 0.94 -23.84 -1.87
CA LEU A 454 -0.05 -23.39 -2.82
C LEU A 454 -1.30 -22.90 -2.07
N ARG A 455 -1.82 -21.72 -2.47
CA ARG A 455 -2.90 -20.98 -1.78
C ARG A 455 -2.56 -20.49 -0.36
N SER A 456 -1.31 -20.59 0.10
CA SER A 456 -0.87 -19.93 1.34
C SER A 456 -0.53 -18.46 1.14
N LYS A 457 -0.59 -17.69 2.23
CA LYS A 457 -0.23 -16.28 2.25
C LYS A 457 0.31 -15.88 3.63
N HIS A 458 1.15 -14.83 3.66
CA HIS A 458 1.64 -14.23 4.90
C HIS A 458 0.65 -13.18 5.40
N CYS A 459 0.04 -13.43 6.55
CA CYS A 459 -0.80 -12.44 7.22
C CYS A 459 0.08 -11.49 8.03
N ARG A 460 0.14 -10.21 7.61
CA ARG A 460 0.92 -9.16 8.27
C ARG A 460 0.52 -8.94 9.74
N ARG A 461 -0.75 -9.17 10.10
CA ARG A 461 -1.29 -9.00 11.45
C ARG A 461 -0.95 -10.16 12.39
N CYS A 462 -0.92 -11.39 11.87
CA CYS A 462 -0.50 -12.56 12.64
C CYS A 462 1.03 -12.77 12.62
N GLY A 463 1.77 -12.06 11.75
CA GLY A 463 3.21 -12.23 11.55
C GLY A 463 3.62 -13.61 11.02
N ARG A 464 2.67 -14.34 10.40
CA ARG A 464 2.80 -15.77 10.06
C ARG A 464 2.16 -16.09 8.71
N CYS A 465 2.67 -17.12 8.06
CA CYS A 465 2.01 -17.73 6.92
C CYS A 465 0.88 -18.65 7.35
N VAL A 466 -0.23 -18.60 6.62
CA VAL A 466 -1.45 -19.37 6.85
C VAL A 466 -1.76 -20.21 5.61
N ALA A 467 -2.02 -21.50 5.81
CA ALA A 467 -2.37 -22.46 4.77
C ALA A 467 -3.82 -22.23 4.29
N ARG A 468 -4.01 -22.14 2.96
CA ARG A 468 -5.32 -21.82 2.33
C ARG A 468 -5.99 -20.59 3.00
N GLU A 469 -5.25 -19.48 3.10
CA GLU A 469 -5.78 -18.25 3.72
C GLU A 469 -6.92 -17.67 2.88
N ASP A 470 -8.10 -17.48 3.49
CA ASP A 470 -9.20 -16.76 2.86
C ASP A 470 -9.00 -15.24 2.99
N HIS A 471 -8.99 -14.78 4.25
CA HIS A 471 -8.73 -13.39 4.63
C HIS A 471 -8.39 -13.28 6.13
N HIS A 472 -7.87 -12.12 6.56
CA HIS A 472 -7.86 -11.75 7.98
C HIS A 472 -9.15 -11.00 8.35
N CYS A 473 -9.89 -11.47 9.37
CA CYS A 473 -11.16 -10.88 9.75
C CYS A 473 -11.06 -10.14 11.09
N PRO A 474 -11.12 -8.80 11.13
CA PRO A 474 -10.95 -8.04 12.37
C PRO A 474 -12.15 -8.16 13.34
N TRP A 475 -13.30 -8.69 12.90
CA TRP A 475 -14.46 -8.97 13.75
C TRP A 475 -14.30 -10.23 14.62
N VAL A 476 -13.29 -11.06 14.33
CA VAL A 476 -12.86 -12.19 15.18
C VAL A 476 -11.38 -12.07 15.62
N ASP A 477 -10.69 -11.01 15.17
CA ASP A 477 -9.24 -10.77 15.35
C ASP A 477 -8.35 -11.97 14.99
N ASN A 478 -8.75 -12.74 13.97
CA ASN A 478 -8.05 -13.94 13.52
C ASN A 478 -8.12 -14.08 11.99
N CYS A 479 -7.21 -14.88 11.40
CA CYS A 479 -7.37 -15.30 10.01
C CYS A 479 -8.52 -16.30 9.87
N ILE A 480 -9.18 -16.28 8.72
CA ILE A 480 -10.14 -17.29 8.29
C ILE A 480 -9.43 -18.16 7.25
N ALA A 481 -9.24 -19.44 7.55
CA ALA A 481 -8.49 -20.38 6.71
C ALA A 481 -8.86 -21.85 7.02
N VAL A 482 -8.10 -22.81 6.47
CA VAL A 482 -8.43 -24.26 6.40
C VAL A 482 -9.00 -24.89 7.68
N ASN A 483 -8.59 -24.44 8.87
CA ASN A 483 -8.98 -25.05 10.15
C ASN A 483 -10.13 -24.38 10.88
N ASN A 484 -10.49 -23.14 10.53
CA ASN A 484 -11.58 -22.40 11.18
C ASN A 484 -12.64 -21.83 10.22
N HIS A 485 -12.48 -22.00 8.89
CA HIS A 485 -13.45 -21.50 7.90
C HIS A 485 -14.86 -22.08 8.08
N LYS A 486 -15.00 -23.36 8.45
CA LYS A 486 -16.33 -23.93 8.79
C LYS A 486 -16.95 -23.26 10.00
N HIS A 487 -16.17 -23.05 11.07
CA HIS A 487 -16.65 -22.35 12.26
C HIS A 487 -17.11 -20.95 11.91
N PHE A 488 -16.37 -20.23 11.05
CA PHE A 488 -16.77 -18.90 10.59
C PHE A 488 -18.10 -18.90 9.82
N ILE A 489 -18.31 -19.85 8.90
CA ILE A 489 -19.58 -19.94 8.15
C ILE A 489 -20.74 -20.36 9.07
N LEU A 490 -20.52 -21.30 9.99
CA LEU A 490 -21.55 -21.74 10.94
C LEU A 490 -21.91 -20.64 11.95
N TYR A 491 -20.93 -19.87 12.39
CA TYR A 491 -21.11 -18.66 13.20
C TYR A 491 -22.03 -17.64 12.50
N ILE A 492 -21.75 -17.26 11.24
CA ILE A 492 -22.59 -16.29 10.53
C ILE A 492 -23.99 -16.82 10.22
N LEU A 493 -24.14 -18.13 9.96
CA LEU A 493 -25.45 -18.78 9.78
C LEU A 493 -26.28 -18.80 11.06
N SER A 494 -25.70 -19.26 12.18
CA SER A 494 -26.41 -19.32 13.47
C SER A 494 -26.75 -17.91 13.97
N MET A 495 -25.91 -16.91 13.67
CA MET A 495 -26.19 -15.51 13.94
C MET A 495 -27.38 -14.99 13.11
N VAL A 496 -27.40 -15.21 11.80
CA VAL A 496 -28.51 -14.76 10.93
C VAL A 496 -29.83 -15.40 11.35
N ALA A 497 -29.83 -16.71 11.62
CA ALA A 497 -31.00 -17.40 12.17
C ALA A 497 -31.38 -16.86 13.56
N GLY A 498 -30.40 -16.66 14.44
CA GLY A 498 -30.58 -16.13 15.78
C GLY A 498 -31.21 -14.74 15.81
N ILE A 499 -30.77 -13.81 14.96
CA ILE A 499 -31.36 -12.46 14.89
C ILE A 499 -32.79 -12.52 14.33
N ALA A 500 -33.07 -13.36 13.31
CA ALA A 500 -34.42 -13.54 12.80
C ALA A 500 -35.40 -14.12 13.85
N LEU A 501 -34.91 -15.08 14.67
CA LEU A 501 -35.65 -15.64 15.80
C LEU A 501 -35.82 -14.61 16.93
N LEU A 502 -34.79 -13.81 17.24
CA LEU A 502 -34.86 -12.73 18.23
C LEU A 502 -35.95 -11.72 17.88
N ILE A 503 -36.03 -11.28 16.62
CA ILE A 503 -37.05 -10.32 16.16
C ILE A 503 -38.45 -10.91 16.38
N ARG A 504 -38.68 -12.19 15.98
CA ARG A 504 -39.95 -12.88 16.19
C ARG A 504 -40.30 -13.00 17.68
N LEU A 505 -39.33 -13.40 18.50
CA LEU A 505 -39.51 -13.63 19.93
C LEU A 505 -39.72 -12.32 20.70
N PHE A 506 -39.08 -11.23 20.27
CA PHE A 506 -39.30 -9.89 20.79
C PHE A 506 -40.74 -9.41 20.59
N PHE A 507 -41.32 -9.59 19.39
CA PHE A 507 -42.73 -9.25 19.17
C PHE A 507 -43.68 -10.11 20.02
N ALA A 508 -43.40 -11.41 20.17
CA ALA A 508 -44.18 -12.28 21.06
C ALA A 508 -44.05 -11.86 22.54
N TYR A 509 -42.89 -11.40 22.97
CA TYR A 509 -42.66 -10.83 24.30
C TYR A 509 -43.45 -9.53 24.52
N LEU A 510 -43.49 -8.62 23.54
CA LEU A 510 -44.29 -7.38 23.64
C LEU A 510 -45.80 -7.64 23.80
N THR A 511 -46.33 -8.75 23.26
CA THR A 511 -47.75 -9.12 23.45
C THR A 511 -48.08 -9.65 24.85
N ILE A 512 -47.06 -10.01 25.65
CA ILE A 512 -47.23 -10.51 27.03
C ILE A 512 -47.16 -9.36 28.04
N LEU A 513 -46.44 -8.28 27.72
CA LEU A 513 -46.27 -7.13 28.60
C LEU A 513 -47.54 -6.27 28.65
N PRO A 514 -47.93 -5.76 29.84
CA PRO A 514 -49.07 -4.85 29.99
C PRO A 514 -48.83 -3.53 29.25
N ALA A 515 -49.91 -2.90 28.79
CA ALA A 515 -49.83 -1.58 28.16
C ALA A 515 -49.52 -0.47 29.20
N PRO A 516 -48.69 0.53 28.85
CA PRO A 516 -48.41 1.67 29.73
C PRO A 516 -49.63 2.56 29.90
N THR A 517 -49.81 3.13 31.10
CA THR A 517 -51.03 3.87 31.46
C THR A 517 -51.11 5.29 30.88
N LYS A 518 -49.96 5.93 30.56
CA LYS A 518 -49.88 7.25 29.91
C LYS A 518 -48.58 7.38 29.08
N PRO A 519 -48.58 6.99 27.80
CA PRO A 519 -47.37 7.07 26.97
C PRO A 519 -47.02 8.52 26.56
N ILE A 520 -45.76 8.91 26.72
CA ILE A 520 -45.22 10.26 26.46
C ILE A 520 -44.04 10.18 25.48
N CYS A 521 -44.33 10.17 24.17
CA CYS A 521 -43.33 10.28 23.11
C CYS A 521 -43.43 11.59 22.34
N THR A 522 -42.28 12.14 21.93
CA THR A 522 -42.17 13.37 21.14
C THR A 522 -42.26 13.17 19.61
N PHE A 523 -42.09 11.96 19.11
CA PHE A 523 -42.00 11.68 17.66
C PHE A 523 -42.71 10.40 17.18
N LEU A 524 -42.86 9.40 18.05
CA LEU A 524 -43.57 8.17 17.70
C LEU A 524 -45.09 8.41 17.70
N ASN A 525 -45.79 7.76 16.75
CA ASN A 525 -47.25 7.63 16.79
C ASN A 525 -47.65 7.03 18.17
N PRO A 526 -48.75 7.48 18.81
CA PRO A 526 -49.22 6.96 20.11
C PRO A 526 -49.18 5.43 20.25
N GLU A 527 -49.53 4.66 19.21
CA GLU A 527 -49.48 3.19 19.23
C GLU A 527 -48.04 2.66 19.30
N LEU A 528 -47.15 3.20 18.46
CA LEU A 528 -45.72 2.86 18.49
C LEU A 528 -45.03 3.33 19.77
N CYS A 529 -45.53 4.41 20.38
CA CYS A 529 -45.06 4.90 21.67
C CYS A 529 -45.45 3.94 22.81
N ALA A 530 -46.72 3.50 22.84
CA ALA A 530 -47.20 2.54 23.83
C ALA A 530 -46.43 1.21 23.76
N GLU A 531 -46.08 0.74 22.56
CA GLU A 531 -45.22 -0.44 22.39
C GLU A 531 -43.75 -0.19 22.77
N PHE A 532 -43.21 1.01 22.51
CA PHE A 532 -41.83 1.36 22.88
C PHE A 532 -41.63 1.40 24.39
N GLU A 533 -42.56 2.00 25.14
CA GLU A 533 -42.46 2.17 26.59
C GLU A 533 -42.55 0.86 27.39
N LYS A 534 -43.10 -0.22 26.82
CA LYS A 534 -43.15 -1.54 27.47
C LYS A 534 -41.76 -2.06 27.87
N ASP A 535 -40.79 -1.97 26.95
CA ASP A 535 -39.39 -2.32 27.22
C ASP A 535 -38.43 -1.60 26.23
N PRO A 536 -38.11 -0.32 26.48
CA PRO A 536 -37.29 0.49 25.57
C PRO A 536 -35.91 -0.12 25.30
N LEU A 537 -35.26 -0.68 26.33
CA LEU A 537 -33.90 -1.21 26.21
C LEU A 537 -33.85 -2.51 25.41
N THR A 538 -34.84 -3.40 25.56
CA THR A 538 -34.92 -4.61 24.74
C THR A 538 -35.26 -4.26 23.29
N LEU A 539 -36.13 -3.27 23.05
CA LEU A 539 -36.44 -2.77 21.70
C LEU A 539 -35.19 -2.21 21.01
N VAL A 540 -34.49 -1.27 21.65
CA VAL A 540 -33.27 -0.66 21.10
C VAL A 540 -32.18 -1.70 20.84
N THR A 541 -31.99 -2.66 21.76
CA THR A 541 -31.01 -3.76 21.59
C THR A 541 -31.38 -4.66 20.41
N THR A 542 -32.67 -4.98 20.25
CA THR A 542 -33.18 -5.79 19.13
C THR A 542 -33.06 -5.05 17.79
N ALA A 543 -33.34 -3.75 17.77
CA ALA A 543 -33.15 -2.90 16.60
C ALA A 543 -31.67 -2.82 16.18
N TRP A 544 -30.76 -2.64 17.14
CA TRP A 544 -29.31 -2.68 16.90
C TRP A 544 -28.84 -4.02 16.31
N ALA A 545 -29.28 -5.14 16.89
CA ALA A 545 -28.99 -6.47 16.34
C ALA A 545 -29.56 -6.65 14.92
N SER A 546 -30.76 -6.13 14.66
CA SER A 546 -31.44 -6.22 13.35
C SER A 546 -30.68 -5.51 12.23
N VAL A 547 -30.01 -4.37 12.52
CA VAL A 547 -29.20 -3.65 11.52
C VAL A 547 -28.08 -4.52 10.92
N GLN A 548 -27.52 -5.43 11.73
CA GLN A 548 -26.42 -6.32 11.32
C GLN A 548 -26.82 -7.28 10.19
N LEU A 549 -28.10 -7.69 10.11
CA LEU A 549 -28.61 -8.61 9.08
C LEU A 549 -28.29 -8.16 7.65
N THR A 550 -28.27 -6.85 7.41
CA THR A 550 -28.01 -6.27 6.07
C THR A 550 -26.68 -6.74 5.50
N TRP A 551 -25.63 -6.74 6.32
CA TRP A 551 -24.26 -7.09 5.90
C TRP A 551 -23.98 -8.58 6.10
N THR A 552 -24.53 -9.20 7.13
CA THR A 552 -24.26 -10.62 7.43
C THR A 552 -24.94 -11.57 6.44
N VAL A 553 -26.15 -11.28 5.97
CA VAL A 553 -26.81 -12.06 4.91
C VAL A 553 -26.04 -12.00 3.59
N MET A 554 -25.50 -10.81 3.26
CA MET A 554 -24.65 -10.63 2.08
C MET A 554 -23.32 -11.40 2.21
N LEU A 555 -22.69 -11.37 3.39
CA LEU A 555 -21.47 -12.11 3.68
C LEU A 555 -21.69 -13.63 3.60
N VAL A 556 -22.81 -14.15 4.13
CA VAL A 556 -23.23 -15.56 3.97
C VAL A 556 -23.26 -15.94 2.49
N PHE A 557 -23.94 -15.16 1.64
CA PHE A 557 -24.00 -15.46 0.21
C PHE A 557 -22.61 -15.50 -0.44
N VAL A 558 -21.74 -14.52 -0.15
CA VAL A 558 -20.38 -14.44 -0.72
C VAL A 558 -19.55 -15.65 -0.32
N GLN A 559 -19.57 -16.02 0.96
CA GLN A 559 -18.82 -17.16 1.50
C GLN A 559 -19.34 -18.49 0.94
N PHE A 560 -20.65 -18.68 0.82
CA PHE A 560 -21.23 -19.86 0.15
C PHE A 560 -20.86 -19.94 -1.34
N PHE A 561 -20.85 -18.81 -2.06
CA PHE A 561 -20.44 -18.77 -3.46
C PHE A 561 -18.94 -19.10 -3.65
N GLN A 562 -18.09 -18.61 -2.74
CA GLN A 562 -16.66 -18.91 -2.70
C GLN A 562 -16.41 -20.40 -2.45
N VAL A 563 -17.08 -20.99 -1.45
CA VAL A 563 -17.06 -22.44 -1.17
C VAL A 563 -17.54 -23.23 -2.39
N ALA A 564 -18.71 -22.89 -2.96
CA ALA A 564 -19.27 -23.55 -4.15
C ALA A 564 -18.33 -23.52 -5.37
N ARG A 565 -17.39 -22.58 -5.45
CA ARG A 565 -16.41 -22.46 -6.53
C ARG A 565 -14.99 -22.87 -6.15
N ASN A 566 -14.78 -23.30 -4.91
CA ASN A 566 -13.47 -23.53 -4.29
C ASN A 566 -12.47 -22.38 -4.55
N LEU A 567 -12.91 -21.15 -4.32
CA LEU A 567 -12.11 -19.92 -4.43
C LEU A 567 -11.94 -19.30 -3.05
N THR A 568 -10.75 -18.77 -2.76
CA THR A 568 -10.58 -17.87 -1.61
C THR A 568 -10.97 -16.44 -1.94
N THR A 569 -11.27 -15.64 -0.92
CA THR A 569 -11.47 -14.19 -1.01
C THR A 569 -10.26 -13.51 -1.67
N PHE A 570 -9.04 -13.88 -1.30
CA PHE A 570 -7.82 -13.39 -1.96
C PHE A 570 -7.77 -13.73 -3.46
N GLU A 571 -8.05 -14.97 -3.85
CA GLU A 571 -8.08 -15.41 -5.26
C GLU A 571 -9.17 -14.68 -6.07
N SER A 572 -10.33 -14.42 -5.45
CA SER A 572 -11.42 -13.67 -6.06
C SER A 572 -11.07 -12.20 -6.28
N MET A 573 -10.36 -11.57 -5.34
CA MET A 573 -10.02 -10.14 -5.43
C MET A 573 -8.79 -9.86 -6.32
N ARG A 574 -7.82 -10.78 -6.41
CA ARG A 574 -6.58 -10.60 -7.17
C ARG A 574 -6.79 -10.29 -8.66
N ASN A 575 -7.93 -10.69 -9.23
CA ASN A 575 -8.29 -10.43 -10.64
C ASN A 575 -9.21 -9.21 -10.84
N THR A 576 -9.40 -8.37 -9.81
CA THR A 576 -10.29 -7.20 -9.87
C THR A 576 -9.48 -5.90 -9.89
N ASP A 577 -9.42 -5.24 -11.05
CA ASP A 577 -8.63 -4.01 -11.27
C ASP A 577 -8.99 -2.80 -10.37
N GLN A 578 -10.11 -2.87 -9.64
CA GLN A 578 -10.57 -1.81 -8.73
C GLN A 578 -11.12 -2.39 -7.42
N VAL A 579 -10.23 -2.85 -6.54
CA VAL A 579 -10.61 -3.14 -5.16
C VAL A 579 -10.81 -1.82 -4.41
N GLY A 580 -11.97 -1.66 -3.79
CA GLY A 580 -12.32 -0.47 -3.00
C GLY A 580 -12.79 -0.82 -1.59
N PRO A 581 -12.92 0.17 -0.69
CA PRO A 581 -13.33 -0.04 0.71
C PRO A 581 -14.62 -0.85 0.89
N ILE A 582 -15.61 -0.61 0.01
CA ILE A 582 -16.89 -1.32 0.02
C ILE A 582 -16.72 -2.78 -0.43
N LEU A 583 -15.94 -3.04 -1.48
CA LEU A 583 -15.61 -4.41 -1.94
C LEU A 583 -14.93 -5.19 -0.80
N SER A 584 -13.90 -4.58 -0.22
CA SER A 584 -13.19 -5.09 0.95
C SER A 584 -14.15 -5.46 2.08
N ALA A 585 -15.10 -4.59 2.43
CA ALA A 585 -16.02 -4.84 3.53
C ALA A 585 -17.03 -5.97 3.25
N ILE A 586 -17.46 -6.14 2.01
CA ILE A 586 -18.37 -7.22 1.60
C ILE A 586 -17.69 -8.58 1.64
N THR A 587 -16.43 -8.66 1.21
CA THR A 587 -15.71 -9.94 1.06
C THR A 587 -14.95 -10.38 2.31
N THR A 588 -14.36 -9.43 3.04
CA THR A 588 -13.47 -9.67 4.19
C THR A 588 -14.00 -9.12 5.52
N GLY A 589 -15.16 -8.46 5.50
CA GLY A 589 -15.71 -7.76 6.66
C GLY A 589 -15.00 -6.44 7.02
N THR A 590 -13.90 -6.05 6.36
CA THR A 590 -13.17 -4.79 6.66
C THR A 590 -13.22 -3.75 5.56
N MET A 591 -13.48 -2.50 5.93
CA MET A 591 -13.45 -1.33 5.01
C MET A 591 -12.03 -0.92 4.58
N SER A 592 -10.98 -1.56 5.11
CA SER A 592 -9.58 -1.21 4.90
C SER A 592 -8.90 -2.21 3.96
N MET A 593 -8.36 -1.71 2.84
CA MET A 593 -7.71 -2.54 1.81
C MET A 593 -6.37 -3.13 2.28
N ASP A 594 -5.68 -2.46 3.21
CA ASP A 594 -4.45 -2.96 3.82
C ASP A 594 -4.75 -4.03 4.88
N ASP A 595 -5.85 -3.92 5.63
CA ASP A 595 -6.29 -4.96 6.58
C ASP A 595 -6.85 -6.20 5.84
N ALA A 596 -7.55 -6.00 4.72
CA ALA A 596 -7.90 -7.07 3.78
C ALA A 596 -6.68 -7.59 2.98
N GLN A 597 -5.52 -6.93 3.13
CA GLN A 597 -4.23 -7.31 2.55
C GLN A 597 -4.31 -7.54 1.03
N VAL A 598 -5.04 -6.66 0.32
CA VAL A 598 -5.22 -6.72 -1.13
C VAL A 598 -4.17 -5.89 -1.87
N THR A 599 -3.40 -5.10 -1.12
CA THR A 599 -2.23 -4.34 -1.57
C THR A 599 -0.98 -5.24 -1.60
N GLY A 600 -0.68 -5.79 -2.78
CA GLY A 600 0.63 -6.41 -3.03
C GLY A 600 1.76 -5.37 -2.91
N PRO A 601 2.97 -5.75 -2.46
CA PRO A 601 4.13 -4.89 -2.59
C PRO A 601 4.41 -4.61 -4.08
N ALA A 602 4.82 -3.39 -4.42
CA ALA A 602 5.21 -2.96 -5.77
C ALA A 602 4.12 -2.93 -6.88
N ALA A 603 2.83 -2.72 -6.56
CA ALA A 603 1.83 -2.34 -7.56
C ALA A 603 1.93 -0.84 -7.92
N GLY A 604 2.70 -0.51 -8.98
CA GLY A 604 2.76 0.85 -9.53
C GLY A 604 1.41 1.34 -10.06
N SER A 605 1.02 2.58 -9.77
CA SER A 605 -0.32 3.12 -10.07
C SER A 605 -0.54 3.43 -11.56
N SER A 606 -0.93 2.42 -12.34
CA SER A 606 -1.38 2.61 -13.73
C SER A 606 -2.78 3.25 -13.79
N HIS A 607 -2.83 4.59 -13.79
CA HIS A 607 -4.08 5.34 -13.94
C HIS A 607 -4.55 5.38 -15.40
N LYS A 608 -5.36 4.39 -15.81
CA LYS A 608 -6.18 4.53 -17.04
C LYS A 608 -7.36 5.49 -16.80
N HIS A 609 -7.53 6.47 -17.67
CA HIS A 609 -8.65 7.41 -17.63
C HIS A 609 -9.96 6.76 -18.13
N ALA A 610 -10.99 6.73 -17.28
CA ALA A 610 -12.35 6.38 -17.67
C ALA A 610 -13.29 7.60 -17.53
N HIS A 611 -14.09 7.88 -18.56
CA HIS A 611 -15.05 8.98 -18.54
C HIS A 611 -16.24 8.66 -17.62
N ARG A 612 -16.46 9.47 -16.57
CA ARG A 612 -17.59 9.34 -15.64
C ARG A 612 -18.91 9.83 -16.27
N LYS A 613 -19.87 8.92 -16.51
CA LYS A 613 -21.29 9.28 -16.67
C LYS A 613 -21.89 9.79 -15.34
N LYS A 614 -22.95 10.60 -15.39
CA LYS A 614 -23.67 11.08 -14.20
C LYS A 614 -24.48 9.93 -13.58
N GLU A 615 -23.98 9.32 -12.51
CA GLU A 615 -24.69 8.28 -11.73
C GLU A 615 -25.91 8.86 -11.00
N GLY A 616 -27.08 8.19 -11.13
CA GLY A 616 -28.35 8.55 -10.48
C GLY A 616 -28.43 8.22 -8.98
N CYS A 617 -29.55 8.57 -8.33
CA CYS A 617 -29.70 8.42 -6.87
C CYS A 617 -29.67 6.95 -6.43
N LEU A 618 -30.48 6.09 -7.04
CA LEU A 618 -30.56 4.65 -6.71
C LEU A 618 -29.22 3.93 -6.90
N ALA A 619 -28.47 4.24 -7.97
CA ALA A 619 -27.12 3.70 -8.17
C ALA A 619 -26.16 4.10 -7.04
N ARG A 620 -26.27 5.32 -6.48
CA ARG A 620 -25.44 5.72 -5.33
C ARG A 620 -25.84 5.00 -4.05
N TRP A 621 -27.12 4.69 -3.85
CA TRP A 621 -27.60 3.89 -2.73
C TRP A 621 -27.16 2.43 -2.85
N SER A 622 -27.31 1.83 -4.04
CA SER A 622 -26.81 0.48 -4.35
C SER A 622 -25.30 0.38 -4.08
N LYS A 623 -24.52 1.37 -4.51
CA LYS A 623 -23.08 1.48 -4.25
C LYS A 623 -22.73 1.70 -2.78
N LEU A 624 -23.50 2.51 -2.04
CA LEU A 624 -23.29 2.76 -0.61
C LEU A 624 -23.58 1.53 0.25
N LEU A 625 -24.65 0.81 -0.08
CA LEU A 625 -25.04 -0.46 0.57
C LEU A 625 -24.23 -1.66 0.07
N GLY A 626 -23.31 -1.45 -0.88
CA GLY A 626 -22.47 -2.51 -1.43
C GLY A 626 -23.15 -3.41 -2.46
N ILE A 627 -24.43 -3.23 -2.76
CA ILE A 627 -25.23 -4.08 -3.65
C ILE A 627 -24.65 -4.14 -5.07
N ASP A 628 -24.26 -3.00 -5.66
CA ASP A 628 -23.59 -2.99 -6.99
C ASP A 628 -22.30 -3.81 -6.98
N THR A 629 -21.54 -3.72 -5.89
CA THR A 629 -20.26 -4.40 -5.71
C THR A 629 -20.45 -5.88 -5.43
N PHE A 630 -21.48 -6.25 -4.66
CA PHE A 630 -21.94 -7.60 -4.43
C PHE A 630 -22.33 -8.31 -5.73
N LEU A 631 -23.20 -7.68 -6.53
CA LEU A 631 -23.58 -8.17 -7.86
C LEU A 631 -22.34 -8.31 -8.76
N THR A 632 -21.39 -7.37 -8.67
CA THR A 632 -20.11 -7.43 -9.39
C THR A 632 -19.32 -8.68 -9.00
N ILE A 633 -19.11 -8.99 -7.72
CA ILE A 633 -18.37 -10.19 -7.28
C ILE A 633 -19.10 -11.48 -7.70
N ALA A 634 -20.39 -11.56 -7.38
CA ALA A 634 -21.23 -12.73 -7.58
C ALA A 634 -21.34 -13.11 -9.06
N PHE A 635 -21.42 -12.12 -9.96
CA PHE A 635 -21.70 -12.36 -11.38
C PHE A 635 -20.52 -12.06 -12.32
N GLN A 636 -19.49 -11.26 -11.97
CA GLN A 636 -18.29 -11.15 -12.82
C GLN A 636 -17.42 -12.41 -12.78
N GLY A 637 -17.47 -13.21 -11.71
CA GLY A 637 -16.82 -14.53 -11.69
C GLY A 637 -17.31 -15.47 -12.82
N TYR A 638 -18.41 -15.15 -13.50
CA TYR A 638 -18.91 -15.88 -14.67
C TYR A 638 -18.22 -15.49 -15.99
N ASN A 639 -17.88 -14.20 -16.14
CA ASN A 639 -17.31 -13.60 -17.34
C ASN A 639 -15.85 -13.18 -17.08
N GLY A 640 -14.91 -14.04 -17.48
CA GLY A 640 -13.49 -13.70 -17.49
C GLY A 640 -13.23 -12.41 -18.28
N ALA A 641 -12.21 -11.66 -17.85
CA ALA A 641 -11.88 -10.34 -18.38
C ALA A 641 -11.87 -10.32 -19.92
N LYS A 642 -12.71 -9.45 -20.52
CA LYS A 642 -12.61 -9.11 -21.93
C LYS A 642 -11.44 -8.15 -22.12
N ASP A 643 -10.22 -8.71 -22.18
CA ASP A 643 -9.03 -7.97 -22.56
C ASP A 643 -9.17 -7.53 -24.02
N SER A 644 -9.50 -6.26 -24.26
CA SER A 644 -9.76 -5.70 -25.60
C SER A 644 -8.49 -5.33 -26.37
N ARG A 645 -7.36 -6.02 -26.11
CA ARG A 645 -6.03 -5.73 -26.69
C ARG A 645 -5.21 -6.99 -27.02
N SER A 646 -5.78 -7.92 -27.79
CA SER A 646 -5.00 -8.81 -28.66
C SER A 646 -5.91 -9.48 -29.70
N PRO A 647 -5.74 -9.22 -31.01
CA PRO A 647 -6.50 -9.87 -32.06
C PRO A 647 -5.84 -11.18 -32.56
N SER A 648 -5.24 -12.00 -31.67
CA SER A 648 -4.60 -13.26 -32.08
C SER A 648 -4.45 -14.32 -30.97
N ARG A 649 -5.52 -14.64 -30.24
CA ARG A 649 -5.69 -15.96 -29.59
C ARG A 649 -7.12 -16.24 -29.15
N THR A 650 -7.63 -17.44 -29.43
CA THR A 650 -8.88 -17.95 -28.85
C THR A 650 -8.76 -17.97 -27.32
N PRO A 651 -9.73 -17.39 -26.57
CA PRO A 651 -9.63 -17.30 -25.12
C PRO A 651 -9.88 -18.67 -24.49
N ARG A 652 -8.82 -19.45 -24.23
CA ARG A 652 -8.90 -20.59 -23.29
C ARG A 652 -9.26 -20.05 -21.92
N ARG A 653 -10.55 -20.18 -21.58
CA ARG A 653 -11.14 -19.89 -20.26
C ARG A 653 -10.29 -20.59 -19.19
N LYS A 654 -9.46 -19.85 -18.44
CA LYS A 654 -8.69 -20.41 -17.31
C LYS A 654 -9.69 -20.90 -16.27
N GLN A 655 -9.96 -22.20 -16.25
CA GLN A 655 -10.82 -22.85 -15.26
C GLN A 655 -10.08 -22.87 -13.90
N ASN A 656 -10.81 -22.77 -12.79
CA ASN A 656 -10.21 -22.90 -11.46
C ASN A 656 -9.71 -24.35 -11.29
N PRO A 657 -8.39 -24.60 -11.16
CA PRO A 657 -7.85 -25.96 -11.06
C PRO A 657 -8.35 -26.73 -9.83
N PHE A 658 -8.78 -26.04 -8.77
CA PHE A 658 -9.30 -26.65 -7.54
C PHE A 658 -10.82 -26.91 -7.58
N SER A 659 -11.52 -26.45 -8.60
CA SER A 659 -12.99 -26.60 -8.69
C SER A 659 -13.35 -27.89 -9.40
N ARG A 660 -13.99 -28.82 -8.68
CA ARG A 660 -14.56 -30.07 -9.22
C ARG A 660 -16.08 -30.02 -9.44
N GLY A 661 -16.63 -28.80 -9.48
CA GLY A 661 -18.07 -28.53 -9.64
C GLY A 661 -18.76 -28.23 -8.30
N VAL A 662 -19.89 -27.50 -8.35
CA VAL A 662 -20.53 -26.92 -7.16
C VAL A 662 -20.80 -27.94 -6.06
N VAL A 663 -21.45 -29.06 -6.40
CA VAL A 663 -21.79 -30.11 -5.43
C VAL A 663 -20.54 -30.69 -4.79
N ARG A 664 -19.50 -31.02 -5.59
CA ARG A 664 -18.26 -31.60 -5.05
C ARG A 664 -17.47 -30.62 -4.20
N ASN A 665 -17.35 -29.35 -4.63
CA ASN A 665 -16.68 -28.32 -3.85
C ASN A 665 -17.36 -28.10 -2.48
N CYS A 666 -18.69 -28.12 -2.43
CA CYS A 666 -19.44 -28.05 -1.17
C CYS A 666 -19.26 -29.30 -0.31
N GLN A 667 -19.31 -30.50 -0.89
CA GLN A 667 -19.02 -31.75 -0.18
C GLN A 667 -17.61 -31.74 0.43
N ASP A 668 -16.60 -31.39 -0.37
CA ASP A 668 -15.21 -31.30 0.05
C ASP A 668 -15.07 -30.35 1.24
N PHE A 669 -15.65 -29.15 1.16
CA PHE A 669 -15.61 -28.17 2.25
C PHE A 669 -16.29 -28.68 3.53
N TRP A 670 -17.51 -29.22 3.45
CA TRP A 670 -18.24 -29.63 4.65
C TRP A 670 -17.69 -30.92 5.26
N CYS A 671 -17.20 -31.87 4.45
CA CYS A 671 -16.77 -33.19 4.91
C CYS A 671 -15.29 -33.31 5.30
N ASP A 672 -14.44 -32.27 5.16
CA ASP A 672 -12.99 -32.39 5.39
C ASP A 672 -12.49 -32.48 6.85
N GLY A 673 -13.38 -32.70 7.82
CA GLY A 673 -13.05 -32.67 9.24
C GLY A 673 -14.25 -32.34 10.14
N PRO A 674 -14.08 -32.38 11.47
CA PRO A 674 -15.18 -32.22 12.43
C PRO A 674 -15.85 -30.85 12.32
N VAL A 675 -17.15 -30.82 12.63
CA VAL A 675 -17.97 -29.59 12.71
C VAL A 675 -17.91 -28.97 14.11
N PHE A 676 -17.78 -29.80 15.14
CA PHE A 676 -17.59 -29.39 16.53
C PHE A 676 -16.21 -29.87 17.01
N GLY A 677 -15.45 -29.00 17.64
CA GLY A 677 -14.07 -29.24 18.06
C GLY A 677 -13.05 -28.55 17.15
N ARG A 678 -11.76 -28.67 17.49
CA ARG A 678 -10.68 -28.09 16.67
C ARG A 678 -10.19 -29.11 15.65
N LYS A 679 -10.00 -28.66 14.42
CA LYS A 679 -9.32 -29.43 13.37
C LYS A 679 -7.82 -29.46 13.66
N VAL A 680 -7.17 -30.60 13.43
CA VAL A 680 -5.75 -30.84 13.71
C VAL A 680 -5.03 -31.04 12.37
N GLY A 681 -3.82 -30.47 12.23
CA GLY A 681 -3.10 -30.41 10.96
C GLY A 681 -3.69 -29.39 9.98
N ASN A 682 -3.11 -29.25 8.78
CA ASN A 682 -3.59 -28.33 7.74
C ASN A 682 -4.34 -29.08 6.61
N GLU A 683 -4.89 -30.25 6.92
CA GLU A 683 -5.61 -31.11 5.98
C GLU A 683 -6.89 -30.48 5.42
N GLY A 684 -7.28 -30.88 4.22
CA GLY A 684 -8.62 -30.66 3.68
C GLY A 684 -8.94 -31.64 2.55
N LEU A 685 -10.03 -31.39 1.83
CA LEU A 685 -10.41 -32.19 0.66
C LEU A 685 -10.32 -31.37 -0.65
N VAL A 686 -9.92 -32.04 -1.73
CA VAL A 686 -10.02 -31.53 -3.12
C VAL A 686 -10.42 -32.68 -4.04
N GLY A 687 -11.62 -32.63 -4.62
CA GLY A 687 -12.18 -33.78 -5.33
C GLY A 687 -12.50 -34.97 -4.44
N GLY A 688 -12.50 -34.79 -3.12
CA GLY A 688 -12.62 -35.81 -2.08
C GLY A 688 -11.36 -36.64 -1.84
N GLU A 689 -10.23 -36.27 -2.44
CA GLU A 689 -8.90 -36.72 -2.00
C GLU A 689 -8.46 -35.86 -0.82
N ARG A 690 -7.79 -36.45 0.17
CA ARG A 690 -7.18 -35.70 1.29
C ARG A 690 -5.93 -34.97 0.81
N VAL A 691 -5.80 -33.72 1.21
CA VAL A 691 -4.70 -32.83 0.81
C VAL A 691 -4.24 -32.04 2.03
N ASP A 692 -2.96 -32.11 2.38
CA ASP A 692 -2.38 -31.21 3.38
C ASP A 692 -2.03 -29.86 2.76
N TYR A 693 -2.78 -28.80 3.09
CA TYR A 693 -2.48 -27.45 2.64
C TYR A 693 -1.21 -26.86 3.30
N GLY A 694 -0.64 -27.51 4.31
CA GLY A 694 0.65 -27.18 4.90
C GLY A 694 1.85 -27.59 4.04
N GLY A 695 1.73 -28.66 3.25
CA GLY A 695 2.76 -29.19 2.34
C GLY A 695 2.39 -29.19 0.86
N LEU A 696 1.20 -28.73 0.48
CA LEU A 696 0.76 -28.68 -0.92
C LEU A 696 1.57 -27.69 -1.75
N TYR A 697 2.34 -28.15 -2.74
CA TYR A 697 3.05 -27.26 -3.67
C TYR A 697 2.52 -27.29 -5.11
N ASP A 698 1.90 -28.39 -5.51
CA ASP A 698 1.31 -28.59 -6.84
C ASP A 698 -0.21 -28.78 -6.79
N VAL A 699 -0.88 -28.68 -7.93
CA VAL A 699 -2.33 -28.94 -8.03
C VAL A 699 -2.59 -30.45 -7.97
N PRO A 700 -3.46 -30.96 -7.08
CA PRO A 700 -3.83 -32.38 -7.06
C PRO A 700 -4.38 -32.86 -8.41
N GLY A 701 -3.78 -33.92 -8.95
CA GLY A 701 -4.09 -34.45 -10.27
C GLY A 701 -5.55 -34.91 -10.37
N GLY A 702 -6.34 -34.29 -11.25
CA GLY A 702 -7.63 -34.86 -11.61
C GLY A 702 -7.41 -36.09 -12.48
N GLY A 703 -7.99 -37.23 -12.11
CA GLY A 703 -7.72 -38.53 -12.75
C GLY A 703 -7.85 -38.57 -14.27
N ALA A 704 -6.73 -38.32 -14.97
CA ALA A 704 -6.49 -38.61 -16.39
C ALA A 704 -4.98 -38.48 -16.71
N ARG A 705 -4.24 -39.58 -16.49
CA ARG A 705 -2.87 -39.89 -16.97
C ARG A 705 -1.89 -38.73 -17.24
N GLY A 706 -0.96 -38.56 -16.30
CA GLY A 706 0.48 -38.58 -16.59
C GLY A 706 1.19 -37.26 -16.85
N TRP A 707 1.92 -36.77 -15.83
CA TRP A 707 3.37 -36.57 -15.96
C TRP A 707 4.08 -36.58 -14.59
N ARG A 708 5.42 -36.63 -14.61
CA ARG A 708 6.33 -36.65 -13.45
C ARG A 708 6.20 -35.34 -12.66
N GLY A 709 6.39 -35.26 -11.33
CA GLY A 709 6.82 -36.26 -10.36
C GLY A 709 7.73 -35.60 -9.32
N TYR A 710 7.23 -35.36 -8.11
CA TYR A 710 8.01 -35.06 -6.91
C TYR A 710 7.49 -35.96 -5.80
N GLU A 711 8.36 -36.78 -5.21
CA GLU A 711 7.97 -37.68 -4.12
C GLU A 711 7.77 -36.90 -2.82
N ALA A 712 6.61 -37.09 -2.19
CA ALA A 712 6.40 -36.61 -0.84
C ALA A 712 7.13 -37.54 0.15
N VAL A 713 7.85 -36.96 1.11
CA VAL A 713 8.45 -37.72 2.21
C VAL A 713 7.32 -38.32 3.07
N PRO A 714 7.27 -39.65 3.27
CA PRO A 714 6.17 -40.28 3.99
C PRO A 714 6.28 -40.04 5.49
N ALA A 715 5.23 -39.47 6.09
CA ALA A 715 5.00 -39.56 7.52
C ALA A 715 4.37 -40.93 7.85
N LEU A 716 4.90 -41.59 8.88
CA LEU A 716 4.48 -42.93 9.31
C LEU A 716 3.01 -42.94 9.77
N ALA A 717 2.21 -43.85 9.21
CA ALA A 717 0.87 -44.17 9.67
C ALA A 717 0.61 -45.68 9.57
N GLU A 718 0.34 -46.33 10.70
CA GLU A 718 0.05 -47.77 10.75
C GLU A 718 -1.45 -48.09 10.62
N ALA A 719 -1.73 -49.04 9.73
CA ALA A 719 -2.82 -50.02 9.63
C ALA A 719 -4.19 -49.82 10.35
N GLY A 720 -5.30 -50.04 9.61
CA GLY A 720 -6.66 -50.04 10.20
C GLY A 720 -7.82 -50.80 9.50
N ARG A 721 -7.66 -51.30 8.26
CA ARG A 721 -8.62 -52.15 7.47
C ARG A 721 -10.01 -51.56 7.09
N PRO A 722 -10.70 -52.09 6.04
CA PRO A 722 -11.93 -51.52 5.50
C PRO A 722 -13.20 -52.39 5.71
N PHE A 723 -14.37 -51.78 5.51
CA PHE A 723 -15.59 -52.49 5.09
C PHE A 723 -16.29 -51.72 3.98
N ALA A 724 -16.92 -52.44 3.04
CA ALA A 724 -17.49 -51.88 1.81
C ALA A 724 -18.96 -52.31 1.62
N MET A 725 -19.58 -51.82 0.54
CA MET A 725 -20.92 -52.18 0.02
C MET A 725 -22.12 -51.62 0.82
N LEU A 726 -23.24 -51.23 0.21
CA LEU A 726 -23.71 -51.34 -1.19
C LEU A 726 -24.71 -50.19 -1.50
N TRP A 727 -24.72 -49.68 -2.74
CA TRP A 727 -25.89 -48.96 -3.30
C TRP A 727 -26.02 -49.29 -4.79
N LYS A 728 -27.25 -49.49 -5.28
CA LYS A 728 -27.56 -49.61 -6.71
C LYS A 728 -28.91 -48.96 -6.99
N LYS A 729 -28.95 -48.08 -8.01
CA LYS A 729 -29.90 -47.95 -9.14
C LYS A 729 -31.44 -48.05 -8.87
N GLN A 730 -32.35 -47.40 -9.62
CA GLN A 730 -32.24 -46.93 -11.01
C GLN A 730 -33.34 -45.88 -11.39
N SER A 731 -33.06 -45.04 -12.41
CA SER A 731 -33.92 -44.56 -13.55
C SER A 731 -35.33 -43.96 -13.31
N SER A 732 -35.58 -42.71 -13.76
CA SER A 732 -36.31 -42.28 -15.02
C SER A 732 -37.85 -42.43 -14.93
N GLU A 733 -38.72 -41.68 -15.64
CA GLU A 733 -38.60 -40.84 -16.84
C GLU A 733 -39.74 -39.75 -16.91
N GLU A 734 -39.98 -39.14 -18.08
CA GLU A 734 -40.84 -37.93 -18.30
C GLU A 734 -42.37 -38.19 -18.45
N ALA A 735 -43.20 -37.13 -18.31
CA ALA A 735 -44.33 -36.77 -19.23
C ALA A 735 -45.13 -35.52 -18.75
N SER A 736 -46.06 -34.99 -19.58
CA SER A 736 -46.52 -33.58 -19.52
C SER A 736 -48.02 -33.29 -19.79
N LYS A 737 -48.64 -32.41 -18.96
CA LYS A 737 -49.80 -31.49 -19.24
C LYS A 737 -51.16 -32.14 -19.68
N PRO A 738 -52.31 -31.42 -19.85
CA PRO A 738 -52.65 -29.98 -19.69
C PRO A 738 -53.93 -29.64 -18.85
N ASN A 739 -54.34 -28.36 -18.92
CA ASN A 739 -55.41 -27.59 -18.24
C ASN A 739 -56.88 -28.07 -18.32
N ASN A 740 -57.75 -27.66 -17.36
CA ASN A 740 -58.90 -26.75 -17.61
C ASN A 740 -59.56 -26.18 -16.32
N ALA A 741 -60.62 -25.35 -16.43
CA ALA A 741 -60.93 -24.26 -15.49
C ALA A 741 -62.39 -24.15 -14.95
N SER A 742 -62.59 -23.23 -13.97
CA SER A 742 -63.88 -22.72 -13.40
C SER A 742 -64.66 -23.69 -12.48
N THR A 743 -65.51 -23.30 -11.51
CA THR A 743 -66.22 -22.04 -11.12
C THR A 743 -66.32 -21.87 -9.57
N SER A 744 -66.79 -20.72 -9.08
CA SER A 744 -67.14 -20.42 -7.65
C SER A 744 -68.65 -20.21 -7.45
N PRO A 745 -69.21 -20.21 -6.20
CA PRO A 745 -69.49 -18.95 -5.48
C PRO A 745 -69.37 -19.08 -3.91
N PRO A 746 -70.04 -18.32 -2.99
CA PRO A 746 -69.29 -17.49 -2.01
C PRO A 746 -69.74 -17.67 -0.50
N PRO A 747 -69.76 -16.67 0.42
CA PRO A 747 -68.86 -16.63 1.59
C PRO A 747 -69.55 -16.59 2.99
N PRO A 748 -68.79 -16.46 4.08
CA PRO A 748 -69.00 -15.29 4.97
C PRO A 748 -67.70 -14.57 5.43
N SER A 749 -67.84 -13.62 6.37
CA SER A 749 -67.08 -12.36 6.43
C SER A 749 -65.91 -12.23 7.44
N ARG A 750 -64.88 -11.46 7.00
CA ARG A 750 -63.83 -10.65 7.69
C ARG A 750 -63.78 -10.59 9.23
N PRO A 751 -62.56 -10.38 9.78
CA PRO A 751 -62.19 -9.01 10.18
C PRO A 751 -60.96 -8.45 9.43
N GLY A 752 -60.79 -7.12 9.44
CA GLY A 752 -59.98 -6.39 8.47
C GLY A 752 -58.48 -6.21 8.81
N LYS A 753 -57.66 -6.14 7.75
CA LYS A 753 -56.28 -5.60 7.81
C LYS A 753 -56.29 -4.18 7.27
N GLN A 754 -55.89 -3.19 8.07
CA GLN A 754 -55.50 -1.88 7.55
C GLN A 754 -54.04 -1.93 7.05
N PRO A 755 -53.74 -1.35 5.87
CA PRO A 755 -52.36 -1.24 5.38
C PRO A 755 -51.64 -0.04 6.00
N TRP A 756 -50.55 -0.28 6.72
CA TRP A 756 -49.65 0.76 7.24
C TRP A 756 -48.75 1.34 6.13
N THR A 757 -49.31 2.18 5.26
CA THR A 757 -48.51 3.00 4.33
C THR A 757 -48.23 4.37 4.94
N ASN A 758 -47.34 4.41 5.95
CA ASN A 758 -46.96 5.64 6.63
C ASN A 758 -45.92 6.43 5.79
N THR A 759 -46.38 6.96 4.66
CA THR A 759 -45.57 7.70 3.66
C THR A 759 -44.89 8.93 4.26
N SER A 760 -45.48 9.53 5.31
CA SER A 760 -44.91 10.65 6.07
C SER A 760 -43.57 10.30 6.74
N VAL A 761 -43.49 9.18 7.46
CA VAL A 761 -42.26 8.77 8.18
C VAL A 761 -41.15 8.43 7.19
N ALA A 762 -41.48 7.72 6.11
CA ALA A 762 -40.52 7.44 5.04
C ALA A 762 -40.02 8.73 4.37
N LEU A 763 -40.92 9.69 4.10
CA LEU A 763 -40.56 10.99 3.54
C LEU A 763 -39.67 11.78 4.51
N THR A 764 -40.00 11.85 5.80
CA THR A 764 -39.18 12.56 6.81
C THR A 764 -37.79 11.92 6.95
N VAL A 765 -37.67 10.59 7.03
CA VAL A 765 -36.35 9.91 7.08
C VAL A 765 -35.55 10.16 5.80
N VAL A 766 -36.17 10.06 4.62
CA VAL A 766 -35.50 10.36 3.35
C VAL A 766 -35.07 11.83 3.26
N VAL A 767 -35.93 12.77 3.66
CA VAL A 767 -35.60 14.22 3.69
C VAL A 767 -34.50 14.51 4.69
N SER A 768 -34.56 14.00 5.92
CA SER A 768 -33.51 14.20 6.94
C SER A 768 -32.18 13.58 6.51
N VAL A 769 -32.16 12.35 5.99
CA VAL A 769 -30.92 11.70 5.53
C VAL A 769 -30.36 12.38 4.28
N THR A 770 -31.21 12.77 3.32
CA THR A 770 -30.75 13.51 2.13
C THR A 770 -30.29 14.92 2.48
N ALA A 771 -30.93 15.61 3.43
CA ALA A 771 -30.49 16.90 3.95
C ALA A 771 -29.17 16.79 4.72
N SER A 772 -29.01 15.81 5.62
CA SER A 772 -27.75 15.55 6.32
C SER A 772 -26.62 15.17 5.35
N TRP A 773 -26.91 14.36 4.32
CA TRP A 773 -25.93 14.00 3.30
C TRP A 773 -25.60 15.18 2.37
N ALA A 774 -26.60 16.00 2.01
CA ALA A 774 -26.40 17.24 1.27
C ALA A 774 -25.56 18.24 2.08
N ALA A 775 -25.83 18.40 3.38
CA ALA A 775 -25.06 19.23 4.29
C ALA A 775 -23.62 18.70 4.46
N LEU A 776 -23.42 17.39 4.64
CA LEU A 776 -22.08 16.78 4.71
C LEU A 776 -21.32 16.90 3.38
N ARG A 777 -22.01 16.76 2.24
CA ARG A 777 -21.43 16.94 0.91
C ARG A 777 -21.12 18.41 0.62
N PHE A 778 -21.98 19.33 1.03
CA PHE A 778 -21.77 20.77 0.95
C PHE A 778 -20.59 21.19 1.83
N TYR A 779 -20.52 20.67 3.06
CA TYR A 779 -19.38 20.87 3.96
C TYR A 779 -18.08 20.36 3.32
N LYS A 780 -18.00 19.07 2.95
CA LYS A 780 -16.79 18.49 2.33
C LYS A 780 -16.37 19.21 1.04
N ARG A 781 -17.33 19.68 0.23
CA ARG A 781 -17.08 20.30 -1.09
C ARG A 781 -16.79 21.81 -1.04
N PHE A 782 -17.37 22.55 -0.10
CA PHE A 782 -17.32 24.02 -0.09
C PHE A 782 -16.82 24.62 1.23
N LEU A 783 -17.22 24.09 2.40
CA LEU A 783 -16.85 24.64 3.71
C LEU A 783 -15.55 24.07 4.29
N ARG A 784 -15.14 22.87 3.90
CA ARG A 784 -13.93 22.22 4.43
C ARG A 784 -12.67 22.96 3.97
N ARG A 785 -11.91 23.49 4.93
CA ARG A 785 -10.57 24.06 4.71
C ARG A 785 -9.59 22.95 4.32
N ILE A 786 -8.61 23.30 3.49
CA ILE A 786 -7.51 22.42 3.09
C ILE A 786 -6.24 23.06 3.67
N PRO A 787 -5.62 22.51 4.73
CA PRO A 787 -4.48 23.15 5.40
C PRO A 787 -3.21 23.09 4.54
N ASN A 788 -2.90 21.92 3.98
CA ASN A 788 -1.74 21.70 3.12
C ASN A 788 -2.04 20.64 2.03
N ILE A 789 -1.07 20.35 1.17
CA ILE A 789 -1.29 19.67 -0.11
C ILE A 789 -1.56 18.17 0.03
N SER A 790 -1.13 17.54 1.13
CA SER A 790 -1.55 16.17 1.46
C SER A 790 -3.07 16.05 1.61
N HIS A 791 -3.75 17.09 2.10
CA HIS A 791 -5.19 17.14 2.33
C HIS A 791 -6.02 17.46 1.07
N LEU A 792 -5.37 17.81 -0.05
CA LEU A 792 -6.03 18.03 -1.34
C LEU A 792 -6.27 16.68 -2.03
N HIS A 793 -7.53 16.24 -2.07
CA HIS A 793 -7.92 14.98 -2.70
C HIS A 793 -7.73 15.03 -4.24
N PRO A 794 -7.30 13.95 -4.91
CA PRO A 794 -7.13 13.93 -6.37
C PRO A 794 -8.39 14.36 -7.15
N ASP A 795 -9.60 13.99 -6.71
CA ASP A 795 -10.86 14.42 -7.34
C ASP A 795 -11.03 15.95 -7.39
N ALA A 796 -10.36 16.72 -6.54
CA ALA A 796 -10.45 18.19 -6.52
C ALA A 796 -9.60 18.85 -7.62
N LEU A 797 -8.61 18.14 -8.17
CA LEU A 797 -7.82 18.60 -9.31
C LEU A 797 -8.74 18.75 -10.53
N ARG A 798 -8.59 19.85 -11.27
CA ARG A 798 -9.34 20.22 -12.49
C ARG A 798 -10.86 20.43 -12.29
N THR A 799 -11.45 20.04 -11.16
CA THR A 799 -12.91 20.13 -10.89
C THR A 799 -13.33 21.20 -9.89
N ARG A 800 -12.44 21.65 -9.00
CA ARG A 800 -12.73 22.60 -7.92
C ARG A 800 -11.73 23.75 -7.94
N SER A 801 -12.21 24.99 -7.95
CA SER A 801 -11.35 26.13 -7.62
C SER A 801 -11.21 26.30 -6.11
N LEU A 802 -10.02 26.73 -5.69
CA LEU A 802 -9.64 27.05 -4.33
C LEU A 802 -9.56 28.57 -4.21
N TYR A 803 -10.09 29.13 -3.12
CA TYR A 803 -9.99 30.56 -2.82
C TYR A 803 -9.20 30.73 -1.53
N GLY A 804 -8.37 31.75 -1.44
CA GLY A 804 -7.50 31.94 -0.29
C GLY A 804 -6.61 33.16 -0.37
N TYR A 805 -5.95 33.45 0.75
CA TYR A 805 -5.09 34.61 0.97
C TYR A 805 -3.62 34.25 0.74
N VAL A 806 -2.89 34.99 -0.09
CA VAL A 806 -1.46 34.74 -0.31
C VAL A 806 -0.66 35.29 0.87
N THR A 807 0.06 34.40 1.55
CA THR A 807 0.82 34.71 2.78
C THR A 807 2.29 34.97 2.53
N ARG A 808 2.85 34.46 1.42
CA ARG A 808 4.22 34.74 0.97
C ARG A 808 4.41 34.38 -0.50
N VAL A 809 5.20 35.15 -1.24
CA VAL A 809 5.74 34.75 -2.57
C VAL A 809 7.12 34.08 -2.42
N GLY A 810 7.40 33.05 -3.22
CA GLY A 810 8.69 32.36 -3.27
C GLY A 810 9.52 32.83 -4.47
N ASP A 811 10.08 31.89 -5.24
CA ASP A 811 11.12 32.15 -6.25
C ASP A 811 10.54 32.61 -7.61
N GLY A 812 9.72 33.66 -7.60
CA GLY A 812 9.22 34.33 -8.82
C GLY A 812 8.13 33.60 -9.62
N ASP A 813 8.00 32.26 -9.54
CA ASP A 813 6.94 31.47 -10.21
C ASP A 813 5.92 30.81 -9.25
N ASN A 814 6.13 30.99 -7.95
CA ASN A 814 5.41 30.25 -6.91
C ASN A 814 5.09 31.10 -5.66
N PHE A 815 4.11 30.65 -4.88
CA PHE A 815 3.68 31.32 -3.65
C PHE A 815 2.99 30.36 -2.68
N ARG A 816 2.89 30.76 -1.41
CA ARG A 816 2.10 30.08 -0.38
C ARG A 816 0.80 30.83 -0.14
N PHE A 817 -0.33 30.11 -0.14
CA PHE A 817 -1.63 30.70 0.14
C PHE A 817 -2.45 29.88 1.16
N PHE A 818 -3.13 30.60 2.03
CA PHE A 818 -4.00 30.06 3.07
C PHE A 818 -5.43 29.92 2.52
N HIS A 819 -5.93 28.70 2.38
CA HIS A 819 -7.25 28.44 1.80
C HIS A 819 -8.41 28.87 2.71
N THR A 820 -9.21 29.84 2.25
CA THR A 820 -10.38 30.39 2.93
C THR A 820 -11.68 29.90 2.25
N PRO A 821 -12.29 28.79 2.72
CA PRO A 821 -13.52 28.26 2.12
C PRO A 821 -14.64 29.30 2.15
N LEU A 822 -15.32 29.50 1.00
CA LEU A 822 -16.31 30.56 0.72
C LEU A 822 -15.85 32.02 0.94
N GLY A 823 -14.63 32.27 1.42
CA GLY A 823 -14.11 33.62 1.64
C GLY A 823 -14.97 34.46 2.58
N ILE A 824 -15.25 35.70 2.20
CA ILE A 824 -16.02 36.69 2.98
C ILE A 824 -17.38 36.13 3.43
N PHE A 825 -18.08 35.33 2.61
CA PHE A 825 -19.37 34.74 2.97
C PHE A 825 -19.32 33.75 4.16
N ALA A 826 -18.14 33.22 4.49
CA ALA A 826 -17.92 32.40 5.69
C ALA A 826 -17.08 33.12 6.76
N GLY A 827 -17.07 34.45 6.75
CA GLY A 827 -16.44 35.28 7.77
C GLY A 827 -14.97 35.62 7.55
N TRP A 828 -14.31 35.01 6.56
CA TRP A 828 -12.87 35.19 6.37
C TRP A 828 -12.52 36.63 5.99
N GLY A 829 -11.61 37.23 6.76
CA GLY A 829 -11.11 38.59 6.54
C GLY A 829 -11.88 39.71 7.25
N TRP A 830 -13.03 39.44 7.90
CA TRP A 830 -13.80 40.47 8.63
C TRP A 830 -14.29 40.04 10.01
N LEU A 831 -14.53 38.74 10.25
CA LEU A 831 -14.70 38.24 11.62
C LEU A 831 -13.34 38.22 12.33
N PRO A 832 -13.20 38.78 13.56
CA PRO A 832 -11.92 38.83 14.27
C PRO A 832 -11.23 37.47 14.42
N SER A 833 -11.99 36.41 14.69
CA SER A 833 -11.50 35.03 14.80
C SER A 833 -11.14 34.35 13.46
N ARG A 834 -11.26 35.08 12.33
CA ARG A 834 -10.99 34.59 10.96
C ARG A 834 -10.25 35.61 10.09
N ARG A 835 -9.50 36.54 10.69
CA ARG A 835 -8.51 37.36 9.98
C ARG A 835 -7.23 36.56 9.80
N VAL A 836 -6.75 36.48 8.55
CA VAL A 836 -5.53 35.74 8.20
C VAL A 836 -4.30 36.62 8.39
N GLN A 837 -4.45 37.94 8.35
CA GLN A 837 -3.38 38.91 8.62
C GLN A 837 -2.88 38.85 10.07
N ASP A 838 -3.76 38.46 11.00
CA ASP A 838 -3.49 38.45 12.43
C ASP A 838 -2.69 37.19 12.87
N LEU A 839 -2.45 36.23 11.96
CA LEU A 839 -1.78 34.94 12.24
C LEU A 839 -0.25 35.03 12.15
N GLY A 840 0.44 34.48 13.15
CA GLY A 840 1.89 34.50 13.25
C GLY A 840 2.61 33.55 12.28
N LYS A 841 3.90 33.83 11.99
CA LYS A 841 4.74 32.98 11.12
C LYS A 841 4.77 31.49 11.54
N LYS A 842 4.74 31.20 12.85
CA LYS A 842 4.68 29.83 13.40
C LYS A 842 3.32 29.16 13.16
N GLU A 843 2.22 29.91 13.21
CA GLU A 843 0.85 29.39 13.01
C GLU A 843 0.54 29.11 11.55
N LEU A 844 1.22 29.80 10.62
CA LEU A 844 1.11 29.59 9.18
C LEU A 844 1.94 28.39 8.67
N GLN A 845 2.82 27.83 9.51
CA GLN A 845 3.61 26.63 9.21
C GLN A 845 2.68 25.41 9.06
N ASP A 846 2.83 24.66 7.96
CA ASP A 846 1.96 23.54 7.55
C ASP A 846 0.45 23.84 7.39
N GLN A 847 0.08 25.12 7.48
CA GLN A 847 -1.28 25.66 7.33
C GLN A 847 -1.49 26.41 6.00
N THR A 848 -0.56 26.28 5.05
CA THR A 848 -0.61 26.90 3.73
C THR A 848 -0.42 25.90 2.59
N LEU A 849 -1.03 26.19 1.44
CA LEU A 849 -0.84 25.45 0.19
C LEU A 849 0.27 26.12 -0.63
N HIS A 850 1.28 25.34 -1.03
CA HIS A 850 2.35 25.78 -1.93
C HIS A 850 1.92 25.65 -3.39
N VAL A 851 1.69 26.77 -4.06
CA VAL A 851 1.21 26.82 -5.45
C VAL A 851 2.32 27.25 -6.39
N ARG A 852 2.52 26.48 -7.46
CA ARG A 852 3.30 26.87 -8.63
C ARG A 852 2.34 27.33 -9.73
N ILE A 853 2.63 28.45 -10.36
CA ILE A 853 1.80 28.97 -11.46
C ILE A 853 1.96 28.04 -12.67
N ALA A 854 0.84 27.66 -13.28
CA ALA A 854 0.82 26.76 -14.44
C ALA A 854 1.45 27.40 -15.68
N GLY A 855 2.34 26.66 -16.36
CA GLY A 855 2.89 26.95 -17.70
C GLY A 855 3.88 28.13 -17.79
N VAL A 856 4.39 28.64 -16.67
CA VAL A 856 5.39 29.73 -16.63
C VAL A 856 6.71 29.28 -16.00
N ASP A 857 7.80 29.88 -16.46
CA ASP A 857 9.15 29.76 -15.87
C ASP A 857 9.66 31.18 -15.61
N ALA A 858 9.90 31.55 -14.36
CA ALA A 858 10.41 32.89 -14.00
C ALA A 858 11.95 32.90 -13.96
N PRO A 859 12.61 34.06 -14.13
CA PRO A 859 14.06 34.16 -13.97
C PRO A 859 14.52 33.79 -12.56
N GLU A 860 15.58 33.00 -12.45
CA GLU A 860 16.02 32.43 -11.17
C GLU A 860 16.71 33.46 -10.28
N CYS A 861 16.25 33.58 -9.03
CA CYS A 861 16.97 34.34 -8.01
C CYS A 861 18.24 33.60 -7.56
N ALA A 862 19.20 34.31 -6.95
CA ALA A 862 20.42 33.72 -6.40
C ALA A 862 20.09 32.63 -5.37
N HIS A 863 20.58 31.41 -5.59
CA HIS A 863 20.37 30.26 -4.71
C HIS A 863 21.51 29.25 -4.86
N PHE A 864 21.85 28.54 -3.76
CA PHE A 864 22.91 27.51 -3.70
C PHE A 864 24.24 27.91 -4.36
N GLY A 865 24.73 29.13 -4.10
CA GLY A 865 26.00 29.63 -4.63
C GLY A 865 25.98 30.07 -6.11
N ARG A 866 24.84 29.95 -6.81
CA ARG A 866 24.68 30.46 -8.18
C ARG A 866 24.29 31.95 -8.16
N PRO A 867 24.81 32.77 -9.09
CA PRO A 867 24.43 34.18 -9.20
C PRO A 867 22.94 34.32 -9.57
N ALA A 868 22.32 35.46 -9.29
CA ALA A 868 20.96 35.71 -9.76
C ALA A 868 20.95 35.87 -11.30
N GLN A 869 19.94 35.32 -11.96
CA GLN A 869 19.68 35.62 -13.38
C GLN A 869 19.29 37.10 -13.52
N PRO A 870 19.71 37.79 -14.61
CA PRO A 870 19.21 39.13 -14.93
C PRO A 870 17.68 39.20 -14.91
N TYR A 871 17.13 40.32 -14.46
CA TYR A 871 15.69 40.57 -14.32
C TYR A 871 14.92 39.70 -13.29
N SER A 872 15.59 38.86 -12.50
CA SER A 872 14.94 38.00 -11.48
C SER A 872 14.37 38.78 -10.29
N ALA A 873 15.04 39.86 -9.86
CA ALA A 873 14.56 40.71 -8.78
C ALA A 873 13.27 41.44 -9.17
N GLU A 874 13.21 41.96 -10.39
CA GLU A 874 12.05 42.67 -10.95
C GLU A 874 10.87 41.72 -11.19
N ALA A 875 11.12 40.51 -11.69
CA ALA A 875 10.09 39.48 -11.84
C ALA A 875 9.50 39.05 -10.48
N LEU A 876 10.34 38.88 -9.46
CA LEU A 876 9.93 38.58 -8.09
C LEU A 876 9.10 39.72 -7.49
N GLU A 877 9.57 40.96 -7.62
CA GLU A 877 8.89 42.14 -7.08
C GLU A 877 7.56 42.40 -7.80
N TRP A 878 7.50 42.16 -9.11
CA TRP A 878 6.23 42.17 -9.86
C TRP A 878 5.24 41.15 -9.31
N LEU A 879 5.67 39.91 -9.01
CA LEU A 879 4.77 38.89 -8.47
C LEU A 879 4.31 39.25 -7.05
N LYS A 880 5.22 39.65 -6.15
CA LYS A 880 4.88 40.17 -4.82
C LYS A 880 3.86 41.31 -4.89
N GLY A 881 4.20 42.36 -5.63
CA GLY A 881 3.36 43.53 -5.84
C GLY A 881 2.00 43.22 -6.51
N THR A 882 1.84 42.04 -7.11
CA THR A 882 0.60 41.57 -7.75
C THR A 882 -0.26 40.66 -6.86
N VAL A 883 0.33 39.73 -6.09
CA VAL A 883 -0.43 38.73 -5.33
C VAL A 883 -0.18 38.70 -3.82
N GLU A 884 0.96 39.16 -3.32
CA GLU A 884 1.28 39.08 -1.89
C GLU A 884 0.30 39.91 -1.04
N GLY A 885 -0.14 39.36 0.08
CA GLY A 885 -1.12 40.01 0.95
C GLY A 885 -2.53 40.14 0.32
N ARG A 886 -2.83 39.44 -0.78
CA ARG A 886 -4.14 39.52 -1.48
C ARG A 886 -4.82 38.16 -1.62
N TYR A 887 -6.13 38.19 -1.85
CA TYR A 887 -6.91 36.99 -2.13
C TYR A 887 -6.87 36.61 -3.62
N VAL A 888 -6.54 35.35 -3.90
CA VAL A 888 -6.47 34.77 -5.25
C VAL A 888 -7.37 33.54 -5.38
N ARG A 889 -7.72 33.20 -6.63
CA ARG A 889 -8.41 31.94 -6.96
C ARG A 889 -7.47 31.02 -7.73
N VAL A 890 -7.21 29.85 -7.18
CA VAL A 890 -6.34 28.82 -7.76
C VAL A 890 -7.20 27.69 -8.33
N TYR A 891 -6.93 27.30 -9.57
CA TYR A 891 -7.53 26.14 -10.24
C TYR A 891 -6.45 25.06 -10.31
N PRO A 892 -6.40 24.12 -9.34
CA PRO A 892 -5.35 23.11 -9.24
C PRO A 892 -5.44 22.10 -10.39
N LEU A 893 -4.35 21.83 -11.09
CA LEU A 893 -4.31 20.97 -12.29
C LEU A 893 -3.67 19.61 -12.02
N ARG A 894 -2.54 19.63 -11.29
CA ARG A 894 -1.78 18.46 -10.84
C ARG A 894 -1.04 18.77 -9.54
N LYS A 895 -0.57 17.73 -8.86
CA LYS A 895 0.52 17.87 -7.88
C LYS A 895 1.86 17.67 -8.59
N ASP A 896 2.94 18.20 -8.04
CA ASP A 896 4.32 17.86 -8.46
C ASP A 896 5.05 17.03 -7.39
N GLN A 897 6.27 16.61 -7.71
CA GLN A 897 7.11 15.78 -6.84
C GLN A 897 7.64 16.52 -5.60
N TYR A 898 7.47 17.85 -5.52
CA TYR A 898 7.94 18.70 -4.41
C TYR A 898 6.79 19.07 -3.46
N GLU A 899 5.75 18.23 -3.41
CA GLU A 899 4.48 18.47 -2.71
C GLU A 899 3.80 19.81 -3.07
N ARG A 900 4.04 20.39 -4.26
CA ARG A 900 3.37 21.62 -4.73
C ARG A 900 2.13 21.30 -5.56
N VAL A 901 1.25 22.29 -5.67
CA VAL A 901 0.10 22.26 -6.58
C VAL A 901 0.39 23.15 -7.77
N VAL A 902 0.53 22.55 -8.95
CA VAL A 902 0.58 23.31 -10.20
C VAL A 902 -0.85 23.71 -10.55
N GLY A 903 -1.11 25.01 -10.70
CA GLY A 903 -2.46 25.52 -10.86
C GLY A 903 -2.53 26.78 -11.70
N LYS A 904 -3.63 26.94 -12.43
CA LYS A 904 -3.98 28.20 -13.09
C LYS A 904 -4.43 29.20 -12.01
N VAL A 905 -3.87 30.41 -12.00
CA VAL A 905 -4.12 31.39 -10.92
C VAL A 905 -4.80 32.62 -11.48
N VAL A 906 -5.91 33.04 -10.86
CA VAL A 906 -6.68 34.22 -11.26
C VAL A 906 -6.74 35.18 -10.07
N SER A 907 -6.26 36.41 -10.30
CA SER A 907 -6.34 37.52 -9.34
C SER A 907 -7.49 38.46 -9.71
N ARG A 908 -8.26 38.91 -8.70
CA ARG A 908 -9.34 39.90 -8.89
C ARG A 908 -8.81 41.26 -9.36
N TRP A 909 -7.56 41.58 -8.99
CA TRP A 909 -6.90 42.86 -9.33
C TRP A 909 -6.45 42.92 -10.79
N VAL A 910 -5.86 41.84 -11.32
CA VAL A 910 -5.42 41.76 -12.73
C VAL A 910 -6.60 41.48 -13.68
N ARG A 911 -7.76 41.05 -13.14
CA ARG A 911 -8.98 40.61 -13.87
C ARG A 911 -8.74 39.54 -14.94
N LYS A 912 -7.57 38.90 -14.95
CA LYS A 912 -7.10 37.93 -15.94
C LYS A 912 -6.25 36.85 -15.28
N ASP A 913 -5.84 35.88 -16.09
CA ASP A 913 -4.90 34.84 -15.69
C ASP A 913 -3.53 35.43 -15.35
N LEU A 914 -2.95 34.98 -14.22
CA LEU A 914 -1.68 35.48 -13.70
C LEU A 914 -0.49 35.05 -14.57
N GLY A 915 -0.50 33.82 -15.10
CA GLY A 915 0.57 33.32 -15.96
C GLY A 915 0.65 34.10 -17.27
N THR A 916 -0.50 34.36 -17.89
CA THR A 916 -0.58 35.23 -19.08
C THR A 916 -0.07 36.64 -18.78
N ALA A 917 -0.36 37.19 -17.59
CA ALA A 917 0.08 38.52 -17.20
C ALA A 917 1.60 38.61 -16.98
N MET A 918 2.21 37.59 -16.38
CA MET A 918 3.67 37.50 -16.22
C MET A 918 4.39 37.41 -17.57
N ILE A 919 3.92 36.55 -18.47
CA ILE A 919 4.50 36.42 -19.82
C ILE A 919 4.37 37.74 -20.60
N LYS A 920 3.17 38.34 -20.62
CA LYS A 920 2.90 39.59 -21.34
C LYS A 920 3.72 40.80 -20.87
N THR A 921 4.14 40.79 -19.61
CA THR A 921 5.01 41.82 -19.01
C THR A 921 6.50 41.51 -19.16
N GLY A 922 6.87 40.30 -19.60
CA GLY A 922 8.25 39.85 -19.70
C GLY A 922 8.87 39.45 -18.35
N CYS A 923 8.04 39.13 -17.35
CA CYS A 923 8.46 38.65 -16.03
C CYS A 923 8.59 37.12 -15.95
N ALA A 924 8.15 36.39 -16.98
CA ALA A 924 8.34 34.95 -17.12
C ALA A 924 8.36 34.54 -18.60
N THR A 925 8.96 33.40 -18.88
CA THR A 925 8.90 32.69 -20.16
C THR A 925 7.88 31.55 -20.12
N VAL A 926 7.56 30.97 -21.28
CA VAL A 926 6.75 29.74 -21.34
C VAL A 926 7.57 28.56 -20.82
N TYR A 927 6.99 27.79 -19.90
CA TYR A 927 7.63 26.59 -19.37
C TYR A 927 7.53 25.43 -20.37
N GLU A 928 8.64 24.82 -20.78
CA GLU A 928 8.63 23.63 -21.65
C GLU A 928 8.28 22.36 -20.85
N ALA A 929 6.99 22.03 -20.79
CA ALA A 929 6.52 20.82 -20.13
C ALA A 929 6.67 19.57 -21.01
N LYS A 930 7.08 18.44 -20.42
CA LYS A 930 7.03 17.11 -21.06
C LYS A 930 5.60 16.60 -21.31
N PHE A 931 4.57 17.28 -20.80
CA PHE A 931 3.16 16.89 -20.91
C PHE A 931 2.23 18.11 -21.03
N GLY A 932 1.31 18.12 -22.02
CA GLY A 932 0.39 19.24 -22.25
C GLY A 932 -0.60 19.56 -21.11
N SER A 933 -0.69 18.73 -20.07
CA SER A 933 -1.59 18.97 -18.92
C SER A 933 -1.15 20.12 -17.99
N GLU A 934 0.03 20.69 -18.22
CA GLU A 934 0.64 21.72 -17.37
C GLU A 934 0.23 23.16 -17.74
N PHE A 935 -0.34 23.36 -18.94
CA PHE A 935 -0.72 24.69 -19.46
C PHE A 935 -2.19 25.07 -19.23
N ALA A 936 -2.99 24.22 -18.57
CA ALA A 936 -4.44 24.40 -18.44
C ALA A 936 -5.21 24.60 -19.77
N GLY A 937 -4.65 24.16 -20.90
CA GLY A 937 -5.20 24.42 -22.24
C GLY A 937 -4.91 25.82 -22.79
N LEU A 938 -3.91 26.53 -22.25
CA LEU A 938 -3.51 27.88 -22.67
C LEU A 938 -2.13 27.95 -23.35
N GLU A 939 -1.56 26.81 -23.76
CA GLU A 939 -0.18 26.76 -24.29
C GLU A 939 0.04 27.69 -25.49
N GLU A 940 -0.84 27.63 -26.50
CA GLU A 940 -0.79 28.51 -27.68
C GLU A 940 -0.92 29.99 -27.30
N VAL A 941 -1.75 30.30 -26.30
CA VAL A 941 -1.95 31.68 -25.80
C VAL A 941 -0.69 32.18 -25.12
N TYR A 942 -0.03 31.32 -24.34
CA TYR A 942 1.21 31.65 -23.63
C TYR A 942 2.35 31.87 -24.62
N ARG A 943 2.56 30.94 -25.58
CA ARG A 943 3.58 31.07 -26.64
C ARG A 943 3.37 32.35 -27.47
N LYS A 944 2.14 32.63 -27.90
CA LYS A 944 1.79 33.84 -28.68
C LYS A 944 1.95 35.16 -27.90
N GLU A 945 1.76 35.17 -26.58
CA GLU A 945 2.04 36.38 -25.78
C GLU A 945 3.53 36.52 -25.45
N GLU A 946 4.29 35.42 -25.37
CA GLU A 946 5.75 35.45 -25.22
C GLU A 946 6.44 35.99 -26.48
N GLU A 947 6.05 35.54 -27.66
CA GLU A 947 6.52 36.07 -28.95
C GLU A 947 6.33 37.60 -29.02
N LYS A 948 5.16 38.09 -28.61
CA LYS A 948 4.87 39.53 -28.53
C LYS A 948 5.68 40.25 -27.44
N ALA A 949 5.98 39.60 -26.32
CA ALA A 949 6.81 40.18 -25.27
C ALA A 949 8.28 40.29 -25.70
N ARG A 950 8.79 39.29 -26.41
CA ARG A 950 10.10 39.29 -27.08
C ARG A 950 10.18 40.38 -28.15
N ALA A 951 9.28 40.36 -29.13
CA ALA A 951 9.25 41.33 -30.22
C ALA A 951 9.04 42.78 -29.73
N GLY A 952 8.25 42.96 -28.67
CA GLY A 952 8.00 44.25 -28.03
C GLY A 952 9.03 44.68 -26.98
N GLY A 953 10.13 43.93 -26.79
CA GLY A 953 11.21 44.26 -25.85
C GLY A 953 10.75 44.48 -24.40
N LYS A 954 9.90 43.59 -23.88
CA LYS A 954 9.29 43.73 -22.54
C LYS A 954 10.01 42.92 -21.47
N GLY A 955 10.06 43.46 -20.26
CA GLY A 955 10.70 42.82 -19.10
C GLY A 955 12.14 42.40 -19.40
N MET A 956 12.46 41.12 -19.20
CA MET A 956 13.78 40.53 -19.50
C MET A 956 14.23 40.70 -20.96
N TRP A 957 13.32 41.03 -21.88
CA TRP A 957 13.62 41.26 -23.30
C TRP A 957 13.94 42.73 -23.64
N LYS A 958 13.93 43.64 -22.65
CA LYS A 958 14.18 45.07 -22.87
C LYS A 958 15.59 45.35 -23.38
N ALA A 959 15.77 46.45 -24.09
CA ALA A 959 17.11 46.90 -24.52
C ALA A 959 17.76 47.75 -23.42
N PRO A 960 19.09 47.66 -23.21
CA PRO A 960 19.78 48.55 -22.29
C PRO A 960 19.64 50.00 -22.74
N GLY A 961 19.26 50.85 -21.78
CA GLY A 961 19.11 52.29 -21.98
C GLY A 961 20.44 52.99 -22.27
N LEU A 962 20.38 54.28 -22.63
CA LEU A 962 21.55 55.07 -23.02
C LEU A 962 22.65 55.04 -21.94
N VAL A 963 22.27 55.20 -20.68
CA VAL A 963 23.17 55.18 -19.51
C VAL A 963 23.90 53.84 -19.35
N GLY A 964 23.19 52.71 -19.54
CA GLY A 964 23.78 51.37 -19.46
C GLY A 964 24.77 51.07 -20.59
N ARG A 965 24.64 51.75 -21.74
CA ARG A 965 25.60 51.69 -22.85
C ARG A 965 26.84 52.57 -22.62
N ILE A 966 26.74 53.62 -21.82
CA ILE A 966 27.83 54.56 -21.54
C ILE A 966 28.73 54.06 -20.39
N LEU A 967 28.16 53.39 -19.38
CA LEU A 967 28.90 52.94 -18.19
C LEU A 967 29.76 51.66 -18.37
N GLY A 968 30.01 51.22 -19.61
CA GLY A 968 30.92 50.09 -19.90
C GLY A 968 30.46 48.73 -19.37
N GLY A 969 29.25 48.63 -18.80
CA GLY A 969 28.68 47.35 -18.39
C GLY A 969 28.56 46.43 -19.59
N LYS A 970 29.13 45.22 -19.50
CA LYS A 970 28.84 44.13 -20.45
C LYS A 970 27.32 44.01 -20.54
N GLY A 971 26.77 44.32 -21.71
CA GLY A 971 25.32 44.45 -21.87
C GLY A 971 24.64 43.19 -21.35
N GLU A 972 23.67 43.36 -20.44
CA GLU A 972 22.98 42.24 -19.80
C GLU A 972 22.52 41.24 -20.87
N VAL A 973 23.10 40.05 -20.82
CA VAL A 973 22.81 39.01 -21.80
C VAL A 973 21.34 38.67 -21.63
N ARG A 974 20.56 38.87 -22.69
CA ARG A 974 19.13 38.52 -22.72
C ARG A 974 18.98 37.01 -22.74
N GLU A 975 19.13 36.39 -21.58
CA GLU A 975 18.98 34.95 -21.39
C GLU A 975 17.61 34.64 -20.79
N SER A 976 16.87 33.74 -21.45
CA SER A 976 15.73 33.07 -20.84
C SER A 976 16.16 32.23 -19.64
N PRO A 977 15.25 31.89 -18.72
CA PRO A 977 15.53 30.96 -17.61
C PRO A 977 16.11 29.63 -18.09
N ARG A 978 15.76 29.17 -19.29
CA ARG A 978 16.33 27.97 -19.91
C ARG A 978 17.78 28.16 -20.35
N GLU A 979 18.09 29.26 -21.02
CA GLU A 979 19.46 29.59 -21.45
C GLU A 979 20.38 29.75 -20.23
N TYR A 980 19.90 30.44 -19.19
CA TYR A 980 20.57 30.53 -17.90
C TYR A 980 20.82 29.15 -17.27
N LYS A 981 19.79 28.29 -17.16
CA LYS A 981 19.93 26.91 -16.64
C LYS A 981 20.92 26.07 -17.44
N ASN A 982 20.91 26.18 -18.77
CA ASN A 982 21.85 25.48 -19.65
C ASN A 982 23.28 26.00 -19.47
N ARG A 983 23.47 27.31 -19.36
CA ARG A 983 24.76 27.95 -19.10
C ARG A 983 25.33 27.53 -17.75
N MET A 984 24.55 27.62 -16.68
CA MET A 984 24.97 27.16 -15.35
C MET A 984 25.27 25.66 -15.33
N LYS A 985 24.50 24.83 -16.04
CA LYS A 985 24.81 23.40 -16.16
C LYS A 985 26.13 23.15 -16.89
N ALA A 986 26.45 23.93 -17.93
CA ALA A 986 27.74 23.84 -18.62
C ALA A 986 28.90 24.33 -17.73
N GLU A 987 28.71 25.42 -16.96
CA GLU A 987 29.67 25.90 -15.96
C GLU A 987 29.91 24.88 -14.83
N ASP A 988 28.86 24.16 -14.38
CA ASP A 988 28.96 23.11 -13.37
C ASP A 988 29.50 21.77 -13.91
N MET A 989 29.52 21.59 -15.24
CA MET A 989 30.19 20.45 -15.90
C MET A 989 31.64 20.76 -16.31
N ALA A 990 32.05 22.03 -16.22
CA ALA A 990 33.41 22.51 -16.51
C ALA A 990 34.24 22.80 -15.24
N LYS A 991 33.64 22.60 -14.06
CA LYS A 991 34.28 22.62 -12.74
C LYS A 991 34.39 21.19 -12.22
#